data_AF-A0A350WTP3-F1
#
_entry.id   AF-A0A350WTP3-F1
#
_cell.length_a   1.000
_cell.length_b   1.000
_cell.length_c   1.000
_cell.angle_alpha   90.00
_cell.angle_beta   90.00
_cell.angle_gamma   90.00
#
_symmetry.space_group_name_H-M   'P 1'
#
loop_
_entity.id
_entity.type
_entity.pdbx_description
1 polymer ?
#
loop_
_entity_poly.entity_id
_entity_poly.type
_entity_poly.pdbx_seq_one_letter_code
_entity_poly.pdbx_strand_id
1 'polypeptide(L)'
;MNGKFINLRRIALAGIILVLVGQACTFSLLGNPFGTNPTEPPPSGAVPSSTPYPVAQTTFVVTLPEPLQANESLAVAVMDEVTGLSISAVQYPMSPRDSLTYTATLPLPFQSVVKYRYIRRAGSQVINEDSVFGETIRYRLHYVAGPAEVQDILADWSDKTYTRPTGTILGQVFNMDTGSPLPNILVTAGGMHFFTDSMGRFELTGLPVGTQQVVAYSLDGMYQPFQQGAIVGDGSATIVDLRVKPSRLVNVTFNVTIPQDTVPGVPVRIAGNILQLGNTFADLLGGVNTVADRMPVMSLQEGGQYSITLGLPVGTHIQYKYTLGDGFWNAEHKANGEWVLRDFIVPEQDVVLQDTVATWVVNRESAPILFETTIPSVTPPGDIIYIQFNAINWMEPIPMWPLGNNRWIYKLYGPLNFLGSFSYRYCRNAQCGSADDNQTAGVSSTGRQAATSLLGQDIQDIIGSWKWFENPEPVTLVGANIPPRTAGFVAGIEYQSTYRPNFSYFAPQTFANTRALGSNLAVLTPSWTYTSSSPLRFATVSGQDPLWIDSAIMVSQARALGLNVAIFPTPHFPASTDPTKTPADSFWLGAPRDAQWWQTWFTRYRAFAVNYADLANQSGANILILGGDWAAPALPGGTLSDGTPSNVPADAEAQWRAIVQDVRSRFKGQVFWAMPYTKSNLETPVNFLLDMDGIYLLWSIPLSTSQTATKMDYANEAGRLLDNEVAPLASLLGKPVILAVSYPSAAGAASGCVPNGAGGCLDFAQLSRPNTDYPSVSLSLQTQADIYEAMLTAVNARSWVSGFVSRGYFMPVALQDKSTSIHSKPAADILWYWYPRLLGTVQ
;
A
#
# COMPACT_ATOMS: atom_id res chain seq x y z
N MET A 1 46.61 13.24 -61.90
CA MET A 1 47.89 12.52 -61.74
C MET A 1 47.57 11.22 -60.98
N ASN A 2 47.37 10.12 -61.70
CA ASN A 2 48.36 9.07 -62.00
C ASN A 2 48.81 8.33 -60.71
N GLY A 3 48.72 7.01 -60.58
CA GLY A 3 48.47 5.96 -61.57
C GLY A 3 48.36 4.56 -60.93
N LYS A 4 48.08 3.61 -61.82
CA LYS A 4 47.79 2.16 -61.65
C LYS A 4 49.02 1.28 -61.39
N PHE A 5 48.78 0.03 -60.94
CA PHE A 5 49.29 -1.27 -61.47
C PHE A 5 48.26 -2.38 -61.04
N ILE A 6 47.61 -3.23 -61.88
CA ILE A 6 48.02 -4.36 -62.77
C ILE A 6 48.46 -5.61 -61.94
N ASN A 7 48.05 -6.89 -62.12
CA ASN A 7 47.12 -7.62 -63.02
C ASN A 7 47.05 -9.17 -62.70
N LEU A 8 46.01 -9.85 -63.24
CA LEU A 8 45.96 -11.23 -63.84
C LEU A 8 46.02 -12.49 -62.92
N ARG A 9 45.38 -13.68 -63.17
CA ARG A 9 44.86 -14.42 -64.37
C ARG A 9 43.98 -15.65 -63.92
N ARG A 10 42.78 -15.95 -64.50
CA ARG A 10 42.39 -16.98 -65.57
C ARG A 10 42.19 -18.45 -65.08
N ILE A 11 41.29 -19.37 -65.55
CA ILE A 11 40.59 -19.75 -66.84
C ILE A 11 39.51 -20.86 -66.50
N ALA A 12 38.23 -20.83 -66.98
CA ALA A 12 37.54 -21.52 -68.13
C ALA A 12 37.10 -23.02 -67.94
N LEU A 13 36.11 -23.68 -68.60
CA LEU A 13 35.42 -23.58 -69.92
C LEU A 13 34.22 -24.62 -70.06
N ALA A 14 33.15 -24.27 -70.84
CA ALA A 14 32.15 -25.00 -71.73
C ALA A 14 31.72 -26.50 -71.55
N GLY A 15 30.59 -27.07 -72.04
CA GLY A 15 29.40 -26.68 -72.85
C GLY A 15 28.66 -27.90 -73.52
N ILE A 16 27.36 -27.76 -73.90
CA ILE A 16 26.70 -28.18 -75.20
C ILE A 16 25.90 -29.53 -75.41
N ILE A 17 24.56 -29.41 -75.67
CA ILE A 17 23.68 -29.95 -76.80
C ILE A 17 22.75 -31.26 -76.76
N LEU A 18 21.48 -31.08 -77.27
CA LEU A 18 20.54 -31.90 -78.13
C LEU A 18 19.40 -32.90 -77.63
N VAL A 19 18.13 -32.61 -78.05
CA VAL A 19 17.08 -33.42 -78.83
C VAL A 19 16.08 -34.48 -78.23
N LEU A 20 14.77 -34.16 -78.44
CA LEU A 20 13.50 -34.88 -78.82
C LEU A 20 13.05 -36.31 -78.33
N VAL A 21 11.75 -36.34 -77.91
CA VAL A 21 10.64 -37.33 -78.13
C VAL A 21 10.64 -38.70 -77.41
N GLY A 22 9.51 -39.02 -76.74
CA GLY A 22 9.03 -40.41 -76.56
C GLY A 22 8.22 -40.66 -75.29
N GLN A 23 6.95 -41.06 -75.44
CA GLN A 23 6.03 -41.44 -74.37
C GLN A 23 6.31 -42.82 -73.78
N ALA A 24 6.06 -43.01 -72.47
CA ALA A 24 5.27 -44.09 -71.88
C ALA A 24 5.34 -44.11 -70.33
N CYS A 25 4.17 -44.13 -69.68
CA CYS A 25 3.95 -44.68 -68.34
C CYS A 25 4.42 -46.15 -68.28
N THR A 26 4.87 -46.79 -67.20
CA THR A 26 5.02 -46.52 -65.76
C THR A 26 5.86 -47.70 -65.24
N PHE A 27 6.88 -47.49 -64.42
CA PHE A 27 7.23 -48.37 -63.29
C PHE A 27 8.18 -47.61 -62.35
N SER A 28 7.74 -47.49 -61.11
CA SER A 28 8.47 -46.89 -59.98
C SER A 28 9.64 -47.78 -59.57
N LEU A 29 10.78 -47.17 -59.24
CA LEU A 29 11.60 -47.51 -58.08
C LEU A 29 12.68 -46.42 -57.89
N LEU A 30 12.67 -45.82 -56.70
CA LEU A 30 13.69 -44.91 -56.13
C LEU A 30 13.55 -43.40 -56.46
N GLY A 31 12.45 -42.84 -55.96
CA GLY A 31 12.40 -41.68 -55.05
C GLY A 31 13.10 -40.38 -55.44
N ASN A 32 12.38 -39.49 -56.13
CA ASN A 32 12.56 -38.05 -55.95
C ASN A 32 11.20 -37.37 -55.75
N PRO A 33 10.80 -37.05 -54.50
CA PRO A 33 9.56 -36.35 -54.25
C PRO A 33 9.79 -34.83 -54.23
N PHE A 34 9.75 -34.26 -55.43
CA PHE A 34 9.14 -32.97 -55.78
C PHE A 34 9.86 -31.64 -55.47
N GLY A 35 9.96 -30.83 -56.53
CA GLY A 35 10.13 -29.38 -56.47
C GLY A 35 8.81 -28.62 -56.37
N THR A 36 8.97 -27.34 -56.03
CA THR A 36 8.12 -26.14 -56.16
C THR A 36 6.66 -26.19 -55.70
N ASN A 37 6.38 -25.40 -54.65
CA ASN A 37 5.21 -24.52 -54.52
C ASN A 37 5.66 -23.27 -53.74
N PRO A 38 5.03 -22.09 -53.93
CA PRO A 38 5.30 -20.93 -53.09
C PRO A 38 5.02 -21.37 -51.65
N THR A 39 6.02 -21.26 -50.78
CA THR A 39 5.83 -21.48 -49.35
C THR A 39 4.84 -20.44 -48.87
N GLU A 40 3.57 -20.84 -48.81
CA GLU A 40 2.64 -20.39 -47.80
C GLU A 40 3.44 -20.35 -46.49
N PRO A 41 3.46 -19.22 -45.76
CA PRO A 41 4.08 -19.22 -44.44
C PRO A 41 3.49 -20.41 -43.68
N PRO A 42 4.29 -21.16 -42.90
CA PRO A 42 3.75 -22.26 -42.12
C PRO A 42 2.51 -21.72 -41.44
N PRO A 43 1.35 -22.42 -41.48
CA PRO A 43 0.14 -21.94 -40.83
C PRO A 43 0.60 -21.52 -39.46
N SER A 44 0.48 -20.22 -39.16
CA SER A 44 0.89 -19.63 -37.89
C SER A 44 0.44 -20.64 -36.86
N GLY A 45 1.39 -21.39 -36.29
CA GLY A 45 1.07 -22.58 -35.51
C GLY A 45 0.02 -22.11 -34.56
N ALA A 46 -1.22 -22.60 -34.73
CA ALA A 46 -2.35 -22.07 -34.02
C ALA A 46 -1.89 -22.10 -32.58
N VAL A 47 -1.70 -20.90 -32.01
CA VAL A 47 -1.43 -20.75 -30.59
C VAL A 47 -2.45 -21.69 -29.98
N PRO A 48 -2.09 -22.66 -29.12
CA PRO A 48 -3.10 -23.35 -28.37
C PRO A 48 -3.84 -22.22 -27.65
N SER A 49 -4.98 -21.79 -28.21
CA SER A 49 -5.98 -21.09 -27.45
C SER A 49 -6.15 -22.01 -26.27
N SER A 50 -5.91 -21.50 -25.06
CA SER A 50 -6.25 -22.25 -23.86
C SER A 50 -7.59 -22.90 -24.15
N THR A 51 -7.65 -24.23 -24.12
CA THR A 51 -8.93 -24.93 -24.25
C THR A 51 -9.86 -24.21 -23.29
N PRO A 52 -11.00 -23.63 -23.76
CA PRO A 52 -11.81 -22.78 -22.93
C PRO A 52 -12.04 -23.48 -21.60
N TYR A 53 -11.73 -22.81 -20.49
CA TYR A 53 -11.92 -23.42 -19.19
C TYR A 53 -13.36 -23.93 -19.10
N PRO A 54 -13.58 -25.13 -18.54
CA PRO A 54 -14.93 -25.61 -18.34
C PRO A 54 -15.71 -24.54 -17.58
N VAL A 55 -16.88 -24.17 -18.10
CA VAL A 55 -17.74 -23.16 -17.47
C VAL A 55 -18.85 -23.83 -16.68
N ALA A 56 -19.19 -23.26 -15.53
CA ALA A 56 -20.35 -23.61 -14.74
C ALA A 56 -21.44 -22.55 -14.91
N GLN A 57 -22.70 -22.98 -14.99
CA GLN A 57 -23.84 -22.07 -14.99
C GLN A 57 -24.13 -21.64 -13.55
N THR A 58 -23.92 -20.35 -13.28
CA THR A 58 -24.24 -19.76 -11.97
C THR A 58 -25.41 -18.80 -12.13
N THR A 59 -26.48 -19.06 -11.38
CA THR A 59 -27.67 -18.21 -11.36
C THR A 59 -27.58 -17.27 -10.16
N PHE A 60 -27.42 -15.97 -10.41
CA PHE A 60 -27.53 -14.95 -9.38
C PHE A 60 -29.00 -14.61 -9.17
N VAL A 61 -29.38 -14.49 -7.90
CA VAL A 61 -30.71 -14.09 -7.44
C VAL A 61 -30.50 -13.04 -6.38
N VAL A 62 -31.05 -11.84 -6.59
CA VAL A 62 -30.93 -10.73 -5.66
C VAL A 62 -32.29 -10.23 -5.21
N THR A 63 -32.42 -10.03 -3.91
CA THR A 63 -33.59 -9.41 -3.28
C THR A 63 -33.30 -7.94 -2.99
N LEU A 64 -34.12 -7.07 -3.57
CA LEU A 64 -34.03 -5.62 -3.42
C LEU A 64 -34.76 -5.14 -2.15
N PRO A 65 -34.36 -3.98 -1.58
CA PRO A 65 -35.05 -3.38 -0.44
C PRO A 65 -36.42 -2.80 -0.82
N GLU A 66 -36.62 -2.43 -2.09
CA GLU A 66 -37.90 -1.98 -2.64
C GLU A 66 -38.00 -2.32 -4.15
N PRO A 67 -39.20 -2.29 -4.75
CA PRO A 67 -39.36 -2.54 -6.18
C PRO A 67 -38.71 -1.43 -7.02
N LEU A 68 -38.17 -1.80 -8.18
CA LEU A 68 -37.66 -0.83 -9.17
C LEU A 68 -38.78 0.08 -9.68
N GLN A 69 -38.47 1.35 -9.89
CA GLN A 69 -39.41 2.31 -10.50
C GLN A 69 -39.59 2.05 -11.99
N ALA A 70 -40.63 2.66 -12.59
CA ALA A 70 -40.82 2.63 -14.03
C ALA A 70 -39.58 3.22 -14.75
N ASN A 71 -39.03 2.48 -15.72
CA ASN A 71 -37.80 2.79 -16.45
C ASN A 71 -36.48 2.59 -15.67
N GLU A 72 -36.52 2.02 -14.47
CA GLU A 72 -35.31 1.52 -13.84
C GLU A 72 -34.98 0.10 -14.34
N SER A 73 -33.68 -0.23 -14.36
CA SER A 73 -33.20 -1.58 -14.66
C SER A 73 -32.09 -1.99 -13.70
N LEU A 74 -31.90 -3.29 -13.56
CA LEU A 74 -30.91 -3.90 -12.69
C LEU A 74 -29.94 -4.75 -13.51
N ALA A 75 -28.67 -4.70 -13.15
CA ALA A 75 -27.65 -5.59 -13.70
C ALA A 75 -26.72 -6.11 -12.59
N VAL A 76 -26.19 -7.31 -12.81
CA VAL A 76 -25.00 -7.78 -12.08
C VAL A 76 -23.77 -7.38 -12.88
N ALA A 77 -22.87 -6.64 -12.25
CA ALA A 77 -21.60 -6.21 -12.83
C ALA A 77 -20.48 -7.15 -12.35
N VAL A 78 -19.88 -7.90 -13.27
CA VAL A 78 -18.67 -8.68 -13.02
C VAL A 78 -17.47 -7.76 -13.16
N MET A 79 -16.66 -7.69 -12.12
CA MET A 79 -15.63 -6.67 -11.95
C MET A 79 -14.29 -7.14 -12.53
N ASP A 80 -13.59 -6.21 -13.19
CA ASP A 80 -12.18 -6.36 -13.58
C ASP A 80 -11.32 -5.52 -12.63
N GLU A 81 -10.67 -6.18 -11.69
CA GLU A 81 -9.84 -5.50 -10.70
C GLU A 81 -8.46 -5.11 -11.25
N VAL A 82 -7.98 -5.79 -12.30
CA VAL A 82 -6.63 -5.60 -12.85
C VAL A 82 -6.58 -4.35 -13.74
N THR A 83 -7.64 -4.11 -14.52
CA THR A 83 -7.80 -2.85 -15.28
C THR A 83 -8.32 -1.71 -14.42
N GLY A 84 -9.14 -2.02 -13.40
CA GLY A 84 -9.77 -1.05 -12.52
C GLY A 84 -11.28 -1.26 -12.40
N LEU A 85 -11.79 -1.25 -11.16
CA LEU A 85 -13.16 -1.68 -10.85
C LEU A 85 -14.23 -0.82 -11.55
N SER A 86 -13.96 0.48 -11.71
CA SER A 86 -14.87 1.44 -12.35
C SER A 86 -14.73 1.50 -13.88
N ILE A 87 -13.75 0.82 -14.47
CA ILE A 87 -13.29 1.05 -15.85
C ILE A 87 -13.77 -0.05 -16.80
N SER A 88 -13.66 -1.31 -16.40
CA SER A 88 -13.85 -2.46 -17.31
C SER A 88 -14.80 -3.53 -16.76
N ALA A 89 -15.82 -3.14 -15.98
CA ALA A 89 -16.83 -4.07 -15.49
C ALA A 89 -17.79 -4.53 -16.60
N VAL A 90 -18.03 -5.83 -16.70
CA VAL A 90 -18.98 -6.43 -17.64
C VAL A 90 -20.35 -6.55 -16.98
N GLN A 91 -21.37 -5.95 -17.58
CA GLN A 91 -22.71 -5.88 -16.99
C GLN A 91 -23.66 -6.87 -17.65
N TYR A 92 -24.35 -7.65 -16.83
CA TYR A 92 -25.35 -8.62 -17.26
C TYR A 92 -26.73 -8.16 -16.76
N PRO A 93 -27.65 -7.76 -17.66
CA PRO A 93 -29.00 -7.38 -17.28
C PRO A 93 -29.71 -8.50 -16.51
N MET A 94 -30.44 -8.13 -15.45
CA MET A 94 -31.22 -9.06 -14.66
C MET A 94 -32.70 -8.99 -15.01
N SER A 95 -33.37 -10.13 -15.00
CA SER A 95 -34.82 -10.24 -15.24
C SER A 95 -35.57 -10.40 -13.92
N PRO A 96 -36.75 -9.78 -13.76
CA PRO A 96 -37.56 -9.94 -12.55
C PRO A 96 -38.06 -11.39 -12.43
N ARG A 97 -37.92 -11.98 -11.24
CA ARG A 97 -38.69 -13.17 -10.81
C ARG A 97 -40.01 -12.75 -10.17
N ASP A 98 -40.00 -11.64 -9.43
CA ASP A 98 -41.16 -10.97 -8.85
C ASP A 98 -40.88 -9.46 -8.68
N SER A 99 -41.65 -8.74 -7.85
CA SER A 99 -41.48 -7.29 -7.67
C SER A 99 -40.18 -6.88 -6.95
N LEU A 100 -39.58 -7.76 -6.15
CA LEU A 100 -38.38 -7.50 -5.35
C LEU A 100 -37.19 -8.39 -5.74
N THR A 101 -37.44 -9.53 -6.39
CA THR A 101 -36.43 -10.52 -6.71
C THR A 101 -36.07 -10.47 -8.19
N TYR A 102 -34.77 -10.42 -8.49
CA TYR A 102 -34.25 -10.38 -9.86
C TYR A 102 -33.21 -11.48 -10.06
N THR A 103 -33.04 -11.94 -11.31
CA THR A 103 -32.13 -13.05 -11.62
C THR A 103 -31.37 -12.86 -12.94
N ALA A 104 -30.15 -13.38 -12.98
CA ALA A 104 -29.35 -13.54 -14.19
C ALA A 104 -28.51 -14.83 -14.08
N THR A 105 -28.37 -15.56 -15.19
CA THR A 105 -27.57 -16.78 -15.26
C THR A 105 -26.35 -16.52 -16.13
N LEU A 106 -25.16 -16.74 -15.57
CA LEU A 106 -23.89 -16.46 -16.21
C LEU A 106 -23.07 -17.75 -16.36
N PRO A 107 -22.40 -17.96 -17.51
CA PRO A 107 -21.40 -19.01 -17.66
C PRO A 107 -20.07 -18.53 -17.06
N LEU A 108 -19.71 -19.02 -15.88
CA LEU A 108 -18.49 -18.61 -15.18
C LEU A 108 -17.42 -19.71 -15.23
N PRO A 109 -16.12 -19.37 -15.36
CA PRO A 109 -15.06 -20.37 -15.40
C PRO A 109 -15.01 -21.21 -14.11
N PHE A 110 -14.89 -22.52 -14.24
CA PHE A 110 -14.77 -23.44 -13.12
C PHE A 110 -13.49 -23.16 -12.31
N GLN A 111 -13.57 -23.29 -10.98
CA GLN A 111 -12.51 -22.94 -10.03
C GLN A 111 -12.10 -21.46 -10.02
N SER A 112 -12.87 -20.59 -10.69
CA SER A 112 -12.63 -19.15 -10.60
C SER A 112 -13.23 -18.54 -9.33
N VAL A 113 -12.64 -17.42 -8.92
CA VAL A 113 -13.24 -16.50 -7.96
C VAL A 113 -13.74 -15.28 -8.73
N VAL A 114 -15.04 -15.03 -8.65
CA VAL A 114 -15.74 -13.97 -9.36
C VAL A 114 -16.02 -12.83 -8.40
N LYS A 115 -15.51 -11.64 -8.74
CA LYS A 115 -15.79 -10.38 -8.06
C LYS A 115 -16.97 -9.73 -8.78
N TYR A 116 -18.04 -9.41 -8.08
CA TYR A 116 -19.25 -8.86 -8.69
C TYR A 116 -19.97 -7.87 -7.78
N ARG A 117 -20.83 -7.02 -8.33
CA ARG A 117 -21.75 -6.18 -7.54
C ARG A 117 -23.03 -5.91 -8.29
N TYR A 118 -24.06 -5.45 -7.58
CA TYR A 118 -25.31 -5.03 -8.21
C TYR A 118 -25.29 -3.54 -8.54
N ILE A 119 -25.84 -3.20 -9.70
CA ILE A 119 -25.99 -1.82 -10.16
C ILE A 119 -27.42 -1.58 -10.61
N ARG A 120 -27.98 -0.46 -10.18
CA ARG A 120 -29.27 0.04 -10.64
C ARG A 120 -29.06 1.16 -11.64
N ARG A 121 -29.88 1.20 -12.68
CA ARG A 121 -29.85 2.24 -13.70
C ARG A 121 -31.17 2.99 -13.73
N ALA A 122 -31.09 4.31 -13.65
CA ALA A 122 -32.21 5.23 -13.82
C ALA A 122 -31.86 6.21 -14.97
N GLY A 123 -32.33 5.91 -16.18
CA GLY A 123 -31.87 6.60 -17.38
C GLY A 123 -30.36 6.42 -17.62
N SER A 124 -29.60 7.52 -17.65
CA SER A 124 -28.14 7.49 -17.78
C SER A 124 -27.38 7.34 -16.46
N GLN A 125 -28.06 7.49 -15.32
CA GLN A 125 -27.43 7.40 -14.00
C GLN A 125 -27.16 5.94 -13.63
N VAL A 126 -25.94 5.68 -13.14
CA VAL A 126 -25.54 4.40 -12.54
C VAL A 126 -25.52 4.60 -11.03
N ILE A 127 -26.35 3.83 -10.33
CA ILE A 127 -26.51 3.85 -8.89
C ILE A 127 -25.89 2.56 -8.38
N ASN A 128 -24.91 2.67 -7.47
CA ASN A 128 -24.21 1.53 -6.91
C ASN A 128 -24.97 1.01 -5.66
N GLU A 129 -24.82 -0.28 -5.38
CA GLU A 129 -25.26 -0.82 -4.10
C GLU A 129 -24.36 -0.32 -2.96
N ASP A 130 -24.98 0.03 -1.85
CA ASP A 130 -24.32 0.50 -0.63
C ASP A 130 -24.65 -0.44 0.53
N SER A 131 -23.79 -0.43 1.55
CA SER A 131 -24.05 -1.05 2.84
C SER A 131 -25.07 -0.24 3.65
N VAL A 132 -25.55 -0.81 4.76
CA VAL A 132 -26.42 -0.09 5.71
C VAL A 132 -25.73 1.11 6.39
N PHE A 133 -24.41 1.24 6.22
CA PHE A 133 -23.63 2.36 6.74
C PHE A 133 -23.42 3.47 5.69
N GLY A 134 -24.03 3.35 4.50
CA GLY A 134 -23.84 4.30 3.40
C GLY A 134 -22.47 4.20 2.72
N GLU A 135 -21.79 3.07 2.89
CA GLU A 135 -20.52 2.78 2.21
C GLU A 135 -20.80 1.98 0.94
N THR A 136 -20.33 2.46 -0.22
CA THR A 136 -20.45 1.72 -1.48
C THR A 136 -19.76 0.36 -1.42
N ILE A 137 -20.48 -0.67 -1.86
CA ILE A 137 -19.94 -2.02 -1.94
C ILE A 137 -18.89 -2.08 -3.04
N ARG A 138 -17.66 -2.40 -2.63
CA ARG A 138 -16.52 -2.58 -3.55
C ARG A 138 -16.77 -3.77 -4.48
N TYR A 139 -17.10 -4.93 -3.90
CA TYR A 139 -17.64 -6.10 -4.59
C TYR A 139 -18.08 -7.17 -3.59
N ARG A 140 -18.86 -8.14 -4.05
CA ARG A 140 -19.09 -9.46 -3.47
C ARG A 140 -18.15 -10.49 -4.11
N LEU A 141 -17.95 -11.62 -3.44
CA LEU A 141 -17.15 -12.74 -3.95
C LEU A 141 -18.03 -13.98 -4.13
N HIS A 142 -17.75 -14.73 -5.20
CA HIS A 142 -18.30 -16.06 -5.41
C HIS A 142 -17.19 -16.99 -5.95
N TYR A 143 -17.01 -18.15 -5.32
CA TYR A 143 -16.13 -19.22 -5.81
C TYR A 143 -16.94 -20.25 -6.61
N VAL A 144 -16.56 -20.43 -7.87
CA VAL A 144 -17.26 -21.25 -8.86
C VAL A 144 -16.80 -22.71 -8.76
N ALA A 145 -17.34 -23.45 -7.80
CA ALA A 145 -17.04 -24.87 -7.60
C ALA A 145 -17.87 -25.81 -8.50
N GLY A 146 -18.80 -25.28 -9.30
CA GLY A 146 -19.76 -26.03 -10.12
C GLY A 146 -21.03 -25.20 -10.35
N PRO A 147 -22.04 -25.74 -11.05
CA PRO A 147 -23.32 -25.06 -11.23
C PRO A 147 -23.98 -24.76 -9.88
N ALA A 148 -24.43 -23.52 -9.68
CA ALA A 148 -24.96 -23.06 -8.39
C ALA A 148 -25.99 -21.95 -8.54
N GLU A 149 -26.78 -21.73 -7.49
CA GLU A 149 -27.58 -20.52 -7.30
C GLU A 149 -26.94 -19.67 -6.18
N VAL A 150 -26.71 -18.39 -6.46
CA VAL A 150 -26.21 -17.40 -5.49
C VAL A 150 -27.38 -16.53 -5.08
N GLN A 151 -27.69 -16.51 -3.78
CA GLN A 151 -28.76 -15.70 -3.21
C GLN A 151 -28.14 -14.52 -2.46
N ASP A 152 -28.45 -13.33 -2.92
CA ASP A 152 -27.98 -12.07 -2.36
C ASP A 152 -29.14 -11.23 -1.85
N ILE A 153 -28.86 -10.48 -0.78
CA ILE A 153 -29.77 -9.48 -0.25
C ILE A 153 -29.05 -8.13 -0.31
N LEU A 154 -29.65 -7.18 -1.02
CA LEU A 154 -29.08 -5.86 -1.20
C LEU A 154 -29.44 -4.97 -0.02
N ALA A 155 -28.45 -4.38 0.65
CA ALA A 155 -28.66 -3.57 1.84
C ALA A 155 -29.30 -2.22 1.49
N ASP A 156 -28.62 -1.44 0.67
CA ASP A 156 -29.02 -0.08 0.27
C ASP A 156 -28.56 0.29 -1.14
N TRP A 157 -29.02 1.44 -1.63
CA TRP A 157 -28.58 2.08 -2.87
C TRP A 157 -27.94 3.43 -2.56
N SER A 158 -26.94 3.84 -3.34
CA SER A 158 -26.17 5.07 -3.09
C SER A 158 -26.97 6.39 -3.12
N ASP A 159 -28.22 6.36 -3.58
CA ASP A 159 -29.14 7.51 -3.66
C ASP A 159 -30.32 7.41 -2.67
N LYS A 160 -30.39 6.35 -1.87
CA LYS A 160 -31.48 6.08 -0.92
C LYS A 160 -30.93 5.61 0.41
N THR A 161 -31.81 5.54 1.42
CA THR A 161 -31.47 4.94 2.70
C THR A 161 -32.64 4.12 3.19
N TYR A 162 -32.43 2.83 3.46
CA TYR A 162 -33.48 1.93 3.93
C TYR A 162 -33.26 1.53 5.38
N THR A 163 -34.30 1.66 6.19
CA THR A 163 -34.30 1.05 7.52
C THR A 163 -34.75 -0.39 7.41
N ARG A 164 -33.86 -1.32 7.72
CA ARG A 164 -34.17 -2.75 7.74
C ARG A 164 -33.57 -3.45 8.96
N PRO A 165 -34.18 -4.54 9.42
CA PRO A 165 -33.55 -5.46 10.36
C PRO A 165 -32.16 -5.87 9.86
N THR A 166 -31.17 -5.78 10.74
CA THR A 166 -29.80 -6.22 10.47
C THR A 166 -29.31 -7.12 11.60
N GLY A 167 -28.29 -7.92 11.29
CA GLY A 167 -27.56 -8.71 12.28
C GLY A 167 -26.06 -8.71 11.99
N THR A 168 -25.37 -9.63 12.64
CA THR A 168 -23.92 -9.72 12.61
C THR A 168 -23.47 -11.15 12.31
N ILE A 169 -22.40 -11.30 11.55
CA ILE A 169 -21.64 -12.55 11.47
C ILE A 169 -20.32 -12.36 12.21
N LEU A 170 -20.06 -13.21 13.20
CA LEU A 170 -18.78 -13.29 13.91
C LEU A 170 -18.15 -14.64 13.59
N GLY A 171 -16.83 -14.70 13.45
CA GLY A 171 -16.21 -15.98 13.16
C GLY A 171 -14.71 -16.00 13.25
N GLN A 172 -14.16 -17.18 12.99
CA GLN A 172 -12.74 -17.42 12.89
C GLN A 172 -12.38 -18.19 11.62
N VAL A 173 -11.22 -17.88 11.05
CA VAL A 173 -10.62 -18.63 9.94
C VAL A 173 -9.41 -19.41 10.44
N PHE A 174 -9.39 -20.70 10.15
CA PHE A 174 -8.32 -21.61 10.52
C PHE A 174 -7.69 -22.27 9.30
N ASN A 175 -6.40 -22.57 9.41
CA ASN A 175 -5.73 -23.52 8.54
C ASN A 175 -6.34 -24.90 8.75
N MET A 176 -6.84 -25.51 7.67
CA MET A 176 -7.50 -26.81 7.73
C MET A 176 -6.57 -27.93 8.21
N ASP A 177 -5.28 -27.86 7.85
CA ASP A 177 -4.31 -28.92 8.11
C ASP A 177 -3.72 -28.84 9.53
N THR A 178 -3.42 -27.63 10.00
CA THR A 178 -2.76 -27.41 11.31
C THR A 178 -3.72 -27.01 12.43
N GLY A 179 -4.92 -26.53 12.08
CA GLY A 179 -5.86 -25.92 13.02
C GLY A 179 -5.43 -24.56 13.56
N SER A 180 -4.32 -23.98 13.08
CA SER A 180 -3.87 -22.67 13.52
C SER A 180 -4.76 -21.55 12.96
N PRO A 181 -5.03 -20.47 13.72
CA PRO A 181 -5.73 -19.31 13.21
C PRO A 181 -4.93 -18.65 12.07
N LEU A 182 -5.63 -17.99 11.14
CA LEU A 182 -5.02 -17.34 9.99
C LEU A 182 -5.28 -15.83 9.95
N PRO A 183 -4.25 -14.98 10.06
CA PRO A 183 -4.39 -13.55 9.79
C PRO A 183 -4.53 -13.25 8.31
N ASN A 184 -5.02 -12.04 8.02
CA ASN A 184 -4.98 -11.42 6.70
C ASN A 184 -5.76 -12.19 5.61
N ILE A 185 -6.76 -12.98 6.01
CA ILE A 185 -7.74 -13.58 5.10
C ILE A 185 -8.88 -12.58 4.90
N LEU A 186 -9.21 -12.28 3.64
CA LEU A 186 -10.37 -11.48 3.30
C LEU A 186 -11.62 -12.33 3.48
N VAL A 187 -12.50 -11.90 4.38
CA VAL A 187 -13.82 -12.49 4.57
C VAL A 187 -14.87 -11.52 4.06
N THR A 188 -15.78 -12.00 3.21
CA THR A 188 -16.85 -11.17 2.63
C THR A 188 -18.22 -11.78 2.89
N ALA A 189 -19.20 -10.97 3.26
CA ALA A 189 -20.62 -11.34 3.29
C ALA A 189 -21.50 -10.12 3.03
N GLY A 190 -22.56 -10.26 2.22
CA GLY A 190 -23.44 -9.13 1.91
C GLY A 190 -22.73 -7.94 1.23
N GLY A 191 -21.56 -8.17 0.62
CA GLY A 191 -20.68 -7.12 0.08
C GLY A 191 -19.75 -6.46 1.10
N MET A 192 -19.96 -6.67 2.41
CA MET A 192 -19.09 -6.18 3.47
C MET A 192 -17.80 -7.00 3.52
N HIS A 193 -16.66 -6.34 3.76
CA HIS A 193 -15.33 -6.96 3.84
C HIS A 193 -14.74 -6.84 5.24
N PHE A 194 -13.96 -7.84 5.63
CA PHE A 194 -13.14 -7.82 6.84
C PHE A 194 -11.87 -8.64 6.64
N PHE A 195 -10.72 -8.17 7.14
CA PHE A 195 -9.48 -8.94 7.16
C PHE A 195 -9.25 -9.56 8.53
N THR A 196 -9.03 -10.86 8.59
CA THR A 196 -8.86 -11.56 9.86
C THR A 196 -7.63 -11.09 10.66
N ASP A 197 -7.77 -11.01 11.98
CA ASP A 197 -6.64 -10.73 12.89
C ASP A 197 -5.73 -11.97 13.09
N SER A 198 -4.65 -11.85 13.87
CA SER A 198 -3.74 -12.96 14.19
C SER A 198 -4.41 -14.20 14.81
N MET A 199 -5.60 -14.03 15.38
CA MET A 199 -6.42 -15.09 15.95
C MET A 199 -7.47 -15.61 14.96
N GLY A 200 -7.37 -15.23 13.69
CA GLY A 200 -8.28 -15.61 12.62
C GLY A 200 -9.64 -14.94 12.72
N ARG A 201 -9.86 -14.01 13.66
CA ARG A 201 -11.18 -13.48 13.98
C ARG A 201 -11.63 -12.45 12.94
N PHE A 202 -12.92 -12.47 12.64
CA PHE A 202 -13.58 -11.44 11.85
C PHE A 202 -14.98 -11.10 12.39
N GLU A 203 -15.45 -9.91 12.02
CA GLU A 203 -16.75 -9.39 12.41
C GLU A 203 -17.36 -8.58 11.26
N LEU A 204 -18.51 -9.03 10.76
CA LEU A 204 -19.28 -8.37 9.71
C LEU A 204 -20.63 -7.96 10.30
N THR A 205 -20.76 -6.70 10.69
CA THR A 205 -21.97 -6.11 11.29
C THR A 205 -22.81 -5.41 10.23
N GLY A 206 -24.09 -5.16 10.54
CA GLY A 206 -24.99 -4.42 9.66
C GLY A 206 -25.45 -5.22 8.43
N LEU A 207 -25.39 -6.55 8.49
CA LEU A 207 -25.81 -7.40 7.40
C LEU A 207 -27.34 -7.51 7.37
N PRO A 208 -27.99 -7.40 6.20
CA PRO A 208 -29.41 -7.66 6.06
C PRO A 208 -29.80 -9.05 6.60
N VAL A 209 -30.93 -9.12 7.32
CA VAL A 209 -31.51 -10.39 7.78
C VAL A 209 -31.82 -11.31 6.61
N GLY A 210 -31.44 -12.59 6.75
CA GLY A 210 -31.56 -13.63 5.74
C GLY A 210 -30.25 -14.39 5.54
N THR A 211 -30.24 -15.31 4.57
CA THR A 211 -29.03 -16.08 4.24
C THR A 211 -28.06 -15.21 3.45
N GLN A 212 -26.85 -15.05 3.95
CA GLN A 212 -25.74 -14.36 3.29
C GLN A 212 -24.69 -15.39 2.84
N GLN A 213 -24.12 -15.22 1.65
CA GLN A 213 -22.94 -15.97 1.24
C GLN A 213 -21.71 -15.40 1.93
N VAL A 214 -21.03 -16.23 2.73
CA VAL A 214 -19.75 -15.92 3.37
C VAL A 214 -18.64 -16.56 2.54
N VAL A 215 -17.64 -15.77 2.16
CA VAL A 215 -16.46 -16.25 1.42
C VAL A 215 -15.20 -15.87 2.18
N ALA A 216 -14.30 -16.84 2.37
CA ALA A 216 -12.93 -16.62 2.84
C ALA A 216 -11.96 -16.74 1.67
N TYR A 217 -11.15 -15.71 1.45
CA TYR A 217 -10.26 -15.56 0.31
C TYR A 217 -8.86 -15.10 0.75
N SER A 218 -7.83 -15.85 0.36
CA SER A 218 -6.43 -15.48 0.62
C SER A 218 -5.91 -14.58 -0.50
N LEU A 219 -5.39 -13.41 -0.12
CA LEU A 219 -4.99 -12.33 -1.03
C LEU A 219 -3.78 -12.70 -1.90
N ASP A 220 -2.99 -13.66 -1.43
CA ASP A 220 -1.79 -14.20 -2.05
C ASP A 220 -2.00 -15.59 -2.68
N GLY A 221 -3.23 -16.14 -2.61
CA GLY A 221 -3.59 -17.46 -3.11
C GLY A 221 -3.07 -18.66 -2.29
N MET A 222 -2.33 -18.42 -1.20
CA MET A 222 -1.72 -19.47 -0.36
C MET A 222 -2.75 -20.37 0.35
N TYR A 223 -4.03 -19.99 0.34
CA TYR A 223 -5.13 -20.83 0.78
C TYR A 223 -6.23 -20.89 -0.28
N GLN A 224 -6.79 -22.08 -0.48
CA GLN A 224 -7.92 -22.29 -1.38
C GLN A 224 -9.14 -21.50 -0.90
N PRO A 225 -9.91 -20.86 -1.81
CA PRO A 225 -11.14 -20.18 -1.44
C PRO A 225 -12.13 -21.14 -0.76
N PHE A 226 -12.81 -20.64 0.26
CA PHE A 226 -13.88 -21.35 0.94
C PHE A 226 -15.14 -20.50 0.97
N GLN A 227 -16.30 -21.11 0.77
CA GLN A 227 -17.57 -20.40 0.86
C GLN A 227 -18.67 -21.24 1.51
N GLN A 228 -19.58 -20.58 2.23
CA GLN A 228 -20.76 -21.19 2.83
C GLN A 228 -21.90 -20.17 2.96
N GLY A 229 -23.13 -20.65 3.19
CA GLY A 229 -24.24 -19.79 3.61
C GLY A 229 -24.23 -19.57 5.12
N ALA A 230 -24.61 -18.37 5.57
CA ALA A 230 -24.83 -18.05 6.98
C ALA A 230 -26.17 -17.31 7.13
N ILE A 231 -27.02 -17.76 8.04
CA ILE A 231 -28.33 -17.14 8.30
C ILE A 231 -28.11 -16.00 9.29
N VAL A 232 -28.40 -14.77 8.87
CA VAL A 232 -28.36 -13.58 9.71
C VAL A 232 -29.76 -13.34 10.30
N GLY A 233 -29.86 -13.35 11.63
CA GLY A 233 -31.10 -13.03 12.35
C GLY A 233 -31.16 -11.57 12.79
N ASP A 234 -32.37 -11.06 13.04
CA ASP A 234 -32.59 -9.68 13.49
C ASP A 234 -31.92 -9.43 14.84
N GLY A 235 -31.08 -8.40 14.92
CA GLY A 235 -30.32 -8.00 16.11
C GLY A 235 -29.39 -9.07 16.67
N SER A 236 -29.18 -10.17 15.94
CA SER A 236 -28.53 -11.38 16.44
C SER A 236 -27.15 -11.59 15.80
N ALA A 237 -26.26 -12.26 16.53
CA ALA A 237 -24.96 -12.66 16.03
C ALA A 237 -24.97 -14.14 15.61
N THR A 238 -24.54 -14.40 14.37
CA THR A 238 -24.34 -15.74 13.82
C THR A 238 -22.86 -16.09 13.88
N ILE A 239 -22.52 -17.17 14.59
CA ILE A 239 -21.14 -17.62 14.74
C ILE A 239 -20.78 -18.59 13.61
N VAL A 240 -19.65 -18.37 12.96
CA VAL A 240 -19.14 -19.25 11.90
C VAL A 240 -17.66 -19.61 12.11
N ASP A 241 -17.33 -20.87 11.89
CA ASP A 241 -15.95 -21.35 11.86
C ASP A 241 -15.61 -21.75 10.42
N LEU A 242 -14.61 -21.08 9.84
CA LEU A 242 -14.18 -21.30 8.47
C LEU A 242 -12.83 -22.02 8.48
N ARG A 243 -12.69 -23.05 7.65
CA ARG A 243 -11.43 -23.80 7.49
C ARG A 243 -11.01 -23.75 6.04
N VAL A 244 -9.84 -23.18 5.79
CA VAL A 244 -9.28 -23.04 4.44
C VAL A 244 -8.09 -23.96 4.27
N LYS A 245 -7.99 -24.60 3.11
CA LYS A 245 -6.93 -25.55 2.81
C LYS A 245 -5.68 -24.81 2.29
N PRO A 246 -4.48 -25.05 2.84
CA PRO A 246 -3.26 -24.44 2.30
C PRO A 246 -2.94 -24.96 0.90
N SER A 247 -2.36 -24.08 0.09
CA SER A 247 -1.90 -24.37 -1.27
C SER A 247 -0.38 -24.46 -1.27
N ARG A 248 0.16 -25.42 -2.02
CA ARG A 248 1.60 -25.46 -2.32
C ARG A 248 1.92 -24.56 -3.51
N LEU A 249 3.16 -24.11 -3.59
CA LEU A 249 3.67 -23.36 -4.73
C LEU A 249 4.14 -24.30 -5.85
N VAL A 250 4.00 -23.85 -7.09
CA VAL A 250 4.63 -24.40 -8.30
C VAL A 250 5.29 -23.27 -9.09
N ASN A 251 6.27 -23.61 -9.93
CA ASN A 251 6.89 -22.63 -10.80
C ASN A 251 6.02 -22.41 -12.04
N VAL A 252 5.60 -21.16 -12.25
CA VAL A 252 4.91 -20.72 -13.46
C VAL A 252 5.85 -19.81 -14.21
N THR A 253 6.27 -20.23 -15.40
CA THR A 253 7.13 -19.44 -16.29
C THR A 253 6.29 -18.74 -17.33
N PHE A 254 6.30 -17.42 -17.32
CA PHE A 254 5.63 -16.58 -18.31
C PHE A 254 6.66 -16.20 -19.37
N ASN A 255 6.43 -16.62 -20.61
CA ASN A 255 7.17 -16.14 -21.77
C ASN A 255 6.23 -15.30 -22.63
N VAL A 256 6.64 -14.08 -22.97
CA VAL A 256 5.83 -13.18 -23.78
C VAL A 256 6.63 -12.59 -24.93
N THR A 257 6.01 -12.64 -26.11
CA THR A 257 6.46 -11.88 -27.28
C THR A 257 5.69 -10.56 -27.33
N ILE A 258 6.40 -9.44 -27.46
CA ILE A 258 5.80 -8.10 -27.51
C ILE A 258 5.82 -7.51 -28.93
N PRO A 259 4.98 -6.50 -29.24
CA PRO A 259 4.96 -5.84 -30.54
C PRO A 259 6.32 -5.25 -30.93
N GLN A 260 6.70 -5.34 -32.21
CA GLN A 260 8.00 -4.86 -32.71
C GLN A 260 8.18 -3.34 -32.61
N ASP A 261 7.09 -2.58 -32.51
CA ASP A 261 7.07 -1.12 -32.33
C ASP A 261 7.14 -0.69 -30.85
N THR A 262 7.33 -1.64 -29.94
CA THR A 262 7.66 -1.35 -28.54
C THR A 262 9.07 -0.79 -28.45
N VAL A 263 9.28 0.23 -27.62
CA VAL A 263 10.63 0.74 -27.33
C VAL A 263 11.49 -0.41 -26.80
N PRO A 264 12.67 -0.69 -27.39
CA PRO A 264 13.51 -1.80 -26.94
C PRO A 264 13.96 -1.68 -25.49
N GLY A 265 13.97 -2.80 -24.75
CA GLY A 265 14.52 -2.87 -23.39
C GLY A 265 13.67 -2.25 -22.28
N VAL A 266 12.43 -1.82 -22.59
CA VAL A 266 11.52 -1.29 -21.56
C VAL A 266 11.08 -2.37 -20.56
N PRO A 267 10.76 -2.00 -19.31
CA PRO A 267 10.28 -2.93 -18.30
C PRO A 267 8.85 -3.40 -18.61
N VAL A 268 8.72 -4.64 -19.08
CA VAL A 268 7.43 -5.33 -19.19
C VAL A 268 7.06 -5.89 -17.82
N ARG A 269 5.84 -5.61 -17.36
CA ARG A 269 5.31 -6.04 -16.06
C ARG A 269 4.12 -6.98 -16.24
N ILE A 270 3.84 -7.76 -15.20
CA ILE A 270 2.60 -8.53 -15.07
C ILE A 270 1.75 -7.91 -13.97
N ALA A 271 0.60 -7.34 -14.33
CA ALA A 271 -0.42 -6.89 -13.38
C ALA A 271 -1.45 -8.01 -13.20
N GLY A 272 -1.98 -8.19 -11.98
CA GLY A 272 -2.96 -9.25 -11.72
C GLY A 272 -3.80 -9.09 -10.46
N ASN A 273 -4.55 -10.15 -10.12
CA ASN A 273 -5.59 -10.17 -9.09
C ASN A 273 -5.14 -10.68 -7.69
N ILE A 274 -3.84 -10.87 -7.48
CA ILE A 274 -3.24 -11.27 -6.20
C ILE A 274 -2.08 -10.33 -5.82
N LEU A 275 -1.69 -10.34 -4.54
CA LEU A 275 -0.66 -9.43 -3.99
C LEU A 275 0.66 -9.48 -4.76
N GLN A 276 1.09 -10.68 -5.17
CA GLN A 276 2.34 -10.93 -5.90
C GLN A 276 2.34 -10.35 -7.32
N LEU A 277 1.17 -10.00 -7.85
CA LEU A 277 1.00 -9.40 -9.18
C LEU A 277 0.59 -7.93 -9.10
N GLY A 278 0.92 -7.28 -7.97
CA GLY A 278 0.75 -5.84 -7.78
C GLY A 278 -0.61 -5.39 -7.24
N ASN A 279 -1.55 -6.31 -6.99
CA ASN A 279 -2.85 -5.97 -6.40
C ASN A 279 -2.70 -5.51 -4.95
N THR A 280 -3.49 -4.52 -4.53
CA THR A 280 -3.49 -3.97 -3.17
C THR A 280 -4.80 -4.22 -2.43
N PHE A 281 -5.82 -4.74 -3.13
CA PHE A 281 -7.18 -4.92 -2.63
C PHE A 281 -7.78 -3.62 -2.06
N ALA A 282 -7.32 -2.47 -2.55
CA ALA A 282 -7.69 -1.14 -2.09
C ALA A 282 -8.11 -0.27 -3.27
N ASP A 283 -8.92 0.74 -2.99
CA ASP A 283 -9.29 1.76 -3.95
C ASP A 283 -8.23 2.87 -3.94
N LEU A 284 -7.29 2.79 -4.87
CA LEU A 284 -6.16 3.73 -4.98
C LEU A 284 -6.53 4.97 -5.80
N LEU A 285 -5.57 5.88 -5.99
CA LEU A 285 -5.78 7.10 -6.78
C LEU A 285 -6.26 6.75 -8.20
N GLY A 286 -7.31 7.43 -8.66
CA GLY A 286 -7.92 7.14 -9.96
C GLY A 286 -8.80 5.89 -10.01
N GLY A 287 -9.04 5.21 -8.88
CA GLY A 287 -9.91 4.01 -8.81
C GLY A 287 -9.26 2.72 -9.32
N VAL A 288 -7.93 2.69 -9.43
CA VAL A 288 -7.16 1.49 -9.73
C VAL A 288 -6.86 0.70 -8.45
N ASN A 289 -6.46 -0.56 -8.58
CA ASN A 289 -6.19 -1.46 -7.45
C ASN A 289 -4.76 -1.99 -7.44
N THR A 290 -3.94 -1.51 -8.37
CA THR A 290 -2.62 -2.06 -8.65
C THR A 290 -1.58 -0.96 -8.57
N VAL A 291 -0.36 -1.34 -8.18
CA VAL A 291 0.76 -0.41 -8.08
C VAL A 291 1.94 -0.98 -8.85
N ALA A 292 2.48 -0.19 -9.79
CA ALA A 292 3.56 -0.62 -10.68
C ALA A 292 4.81 -1.11 -9.92
N ASP A 293 5.10 -0.52 -8.76
CA ASP A 293 6.24 -0.88 -7.89
C ASP A 293 6.10 -2.28 -7.26
N ARG A 294 4.88 -2.81 -7.15
CA ARG A 294 4.58 -4.15 -6.60
C ARG A 294 4.46 -5.22 -7.68
N MET A 295 4.51 -4.85 -8.95
CA MET A 295 4.39 -5.80 -10.05
C MET A 295 5.74 -6.46 -10.35
N PRO A 296 5.76 -7.76 -10.67
CA PRO A 296 6.95 -8.41 -11.18
C PRO A 296 7.35 -7.82 -12.54
N VAL A 297 8.64 -7.50 -12.67
CA VAL A 297 9.26 -7.01 -13.92
C VAL A 297 9.93 -8.18 -14.63
N MET A 298 9.60 -8.38 -15.91
CA MET A 298 10.13 -9.47 -16.72
C MET A 298 11.52 -9.14 -17.27
N SER A 299 12.33 -10.18 -17.49
CA SER A 299 13.68 -10.04 -18.06
C SER A 299 13.66 -10.26 -19.56
N LEU A 300 14.25 -9.33 -20.32
CA LEU A 300 14.48 -9.48 -21.77
C LEU A 300 15.52 -10.58 -22.04
N GLN A 301 15.19 -11.51 -22.93
CA GLN A 301 16.02 -12.63 -23.35
C GLN A 301 16.75 -12.32 -24.67
N GLU A 302 17.81 -13.07 -25.00
CA GLU A 302 18.60 -12.89 -26.24
C GLU A 302 17.76 -12.97 -27.53
N GLY A 303 16.64 -13.70 -27.50
CA GLY A 303 15.70 -13.83 -28.62
C GLY A 303 14.66 -12.69 -28.74
N GLY A 304 14.76 -11.64 -27.92
CA GLY A 304 13.83 -10.51 -27.93
C GLY A 304 12.50 -10.75 -27.18
N GLN A 305 12.28 -11.96 -26.67
CA GLN A 305 11.16 -12.29 -25.79
C GLN A 305 11.44 -11.88 -24.35
N TYR A 306 10.39 -11.68 -23.56
CA TYR A 306 10.50 -11.44 -22.13
C TYR A 306 10.12 -12.72 -21.38
N SER A 307 10.82 -13.00 -20.28
CA SER A 307 10.55 -14.16 -19.43
C SER A 307 10.65 -13.83 -17.95
N ILE A 308 9.80 -14.48 -17.15
CA ILE A 308 9.91 -14.53 -15.69
C ILE A 308 9.33 -15.85 -15.16
N THR A 309 9.94 -16.40 -14.12
CA THR A 309 9.39 -17.54 -13.38
C THR A 309 8.94 -17.08 -11.99
N LEU A 310 7.68 -17.36 -11.66
CA LEU A 310 7.06 -17.02 -10.38
C LEU A 310 6.62 -18.29 -9.65
N GLY A 311 6.81 -18.33 -8.33
CA GLY A 311 6.17 -19.33 -7.48
C GLY A 311 4.71 -18.94 -7.24
N LEU A 312 3.76 -19.64 -7.86
CA LEU A 312 2.34 -19.37 -7.71
C LEU A 312 1.61 -20.54 -7.03
N PRO A 313 0.58 -20.29 -6.21
CA PRO A 313 -0.09 -21.36 -5.46
C PRO A 313 -1.03 -22.17 -6.35
N VAL A 314 -0.95 -23.50 -6.23
CA VAL A 314 -1.79 -24.44 -6.98
C VAL A 314 -3.28 -24.18 -6.72
N GLY A 315 -4.07 -24.16 -7.79
CA GLY A 315 -5.52 -23.96 -7.76
C GLY A 315 -5.95 -22.50 -7.62
N THR A 316 -5.03 -21.55 -7.51
CA THR A 316 -5.38 -20.12 -7.52
C THR A 316 -5.88 -19.71 -8.91
N HIS A 317 -7.00 -19.00 -8.94
CA HIS A 317 -7.50 -18.33 -10.14
C HIS A 317 -6.74 -17.03 -10.36
N ILE A 318 -5.92 -16.99 -11.40
CA ILE A 318 -5.11 -15.83 -11.76
C ILE A 318 -5.76 -15.13 -12.93
N GLN A 319 -6.14 -13.87 -12.71
CA GLN A 319 -6.44 -12.92 -13.77
C GLN A 319 -5.27 -11.96 -13.89
N TYR A 320 -4.76 -11.79 -15.11
CA TYR A 320 -3.55 -11.01 -15.34
C TYR A 320 -3.52 -10.37 -16.72
N LYS A 321 -2.58 -9.43 -16.88
CA LYS A 321 -2.26 -8.79 -18.16
C LYS A 321 -0.83 -8.27 -18.16
N TYR A 322 -0.24 -8.21 -19.34
CA TYR A 322 1.04 -7.56 -19.56
C TYR A 322 0.86 -6.04 -19.67
N THR A 323 1.81 -5.27 -19.14
CA THR A 323 1.74 -3.81 -19.16
C THR A 323 3.13 -3.18 -19.14
N LEU A 324 3.27 -1.99 -19.73
CA LEU A 324 4.43 -1.12 -19.55
C LEU A 324 4.20 -0.06 -18.45
N GLY A 325 3.00 -0.01 -17.87
CA GLY A 325 2.56 0.89 -16.82
C GLY A 325 2.01 0.13 -15.60
N ASP A 326 0.71 0.27 -15.31
CA ASP A 326 0.04 -0.15 -14.07
C ASP A 326 -1.18 -1.09 -14.27
N GLY A 327 -1.37 -1.64 -15.47
CA GLY A 327 -2.52 -2.51 -15.78
C GLY A 327 -3.74 -1.78 -16.37
N PHE A 328 -3.77 -0.44 -16.25
CA PHE A 328 -4.63 0.45 -17.03
C PHE A 328 -3.79 1.19 -18.07
N TRP A 329 -2.78 1.95 -17.65
CA TRP A 329 -1.87 2.66 -18.53
C TRP A 329 -0.93 1.69 -19.23
N ASN A 330 -0.78 1.84 -20.54
CA ASN A 330 0.02 0.96 -21.40
C ASN A 330 -0.24 -0.54 -21.16
N ALA A 331 -1.47 -0.91 -20.82
CA ALA A 331 -1.87 -2.31 -20.75
C ALA A 331 -2.06 -2.90 -22.15
N GLU A 332 -1.96 -4.22 -22.25
CA GLU A 332 -2.20 -4.91 -23.50
C GLU A 332 -3.66 -4.85 -23.97
N HIS A 333 -3.82 -4.79 -25.29
CA HIS A 333 -5.10 -4.81 -25.98
C HIS A 333 -5.12 -5.88 -27.07
N LYS A 334 -6.33 -6.29 -27.43
CA LYS A 334 -6.57 -7.06 -28.65
C LYS A 334 -6.29 -6.18 -29.86
N ALA A 335 -6.09 -6.81 -31.03
CA ALA A 335 -5.88 -6.08 -32.28
C ALA A 335 -7.04 -5.12 -32.67
N ASN A 336 -8.24 -5.34 -32.12
CA ASN A 336 -9.42 -4.49 -32.29
C ASN A 336 -9.55 -3.39 -31.22
N GLY A 337 -8.59 -3.27 -30.29
CA GLY A 337 -8.58 -2.27 -29.23
C GLY A 337 -9.27 -2.66 -27.93
N GLU A 338 -9.99 -3.77 -27.88
CA GLU A 338 -10.60 -4.24 -26.64
C GLU A 338 -9.55 -4.57 -25.58
N TRP A 339 -9.89 -4.34 -24.31
CA TRP A 339 -9.08 -4.81 -23.20
C TRP A 339 -8.87 -6.32 -23.27
N VAL A 340 -7.64 -6.75 -23.00
CA VAL A 340 -7.33 -8.16 -22.75
C VAL A 340 -7.28 -8.36 -21.25
N LEU A 341 -8.00 -9.34 -20.73
CA LEU A 341 -7.78 -9.88 -19.40
C LEU A 341 -7.55 -11.37 -19.60
N ARG A 342 -6.33 -11.82 -19.30
CA ARG A 342 -5.96 -13.24 -19.39
C ARG A 342 -6.39 -13.90 -18.09
N ASP A 343 -6.85 -15.14 -18.18
CA ASP A 343 -7.21 -15.94 -17.03
C ASP A 343 -6.59 -17.34 -17.11
N PHE A 344 -6.19 -17.86 -15.96
CA PHE A 344 -5.84 -19.27 -15.83
C PHE A 344 -5.98 -19.76 -14.39
N ILE A 345 -6.13 -21.08 -14.23
CA ILE A 345 -6.03 -21.76 -12.93
C ILE A 345 -4.63 -22.36 -12.80
N VAL A 346 -3.91 -22.04 -11.72
CA VAL A 346 -2.56 -22.57 -11.51
C VAL A 346 -2.60 -24.11 -11.40
N PRO A 347 -1.92 -24.85 -12.27
CA PRO A 347 -1.98 -26.31 -12.30
C PRO A 347 -1.18 -26.93 -11.16
N GLU A 348 -1.31 -28.24 -10.98
CA GLU A 348 -0.57 -28.98 -9.95
C GLU A 348 0.94 -29.13 -10.25
N GLN A 349 1.40 -28.84 -11.45
CA GLN A 349 2.81 -29.02 -11.83
C GLN A 349 3.36 -27.73 -12.42
N ASP A 350 4.69 -27.63 -12.45
CA ASP A 350 5.35 -26.49 -13.10
C ASP A 350 4.85 -26.37 -14.55
N VAL A 351 4.60 -25.13 -14.98
CA VAL A 351 4.02 -24.85 -16.30
C VAL A 351 4.71 -23.66 -16.95
N VAL A 352 4.75 -23.68 -18.28
CA VAL A 352 5.25 -22.58 -19.10
C VAL A 352 4.09 -22.03 -19.93
N LEU A 353 3.80 -20.74 -19.76
CA LEU A 353 2.84 -19.99 -20.55
C LEU A 353 3.57 -19.27 -21.69
N GLN A 354 3.04 -19.40 -22.91
CA GLN A 354 3.59 -18.75 -24.11
C GLN A 354 2.56 -17.76 -24.63
N ASP A 355 2.80 -16.48 -24.35
CA ASP A 355 1.89 -15.40 -24.67
C ASP A 355 2.44 -14.50 -25.79
N THR A 356 1.53 -13.76 -26.40
CA THR A 356 1.86 -12.68 -27.33
C THR A 356 0.97 -11.48 -27.03
N VAL A 357 1.58 -10.32 -26.86
CA VAL A 357 0.88 -9.03 -26.80
C VAL A 357 0.67 -8.55 -28.22
N ALA A 358 -0.58 -8.34 -28.62
CA ALA A 358 -0.91 -7.91 -29.97
C ALA A 358 -0.58 -6.43 -30.20
N THR A 359 -0.91 -5.57 -29.22
CA THR A 359 -0.70 -4.12 -29.28
C THR A 359 -0.80 -3.50 -27.88
N TRP A 360 -0.12 -2.38 -27.67
CA TRP A 360 -0.28 -1.50 -26.49
C TRP A 360 -1.26 -0.34 -26.74
N VAL A 361 -1.72 -0.21 -27.99
CA VAL A 361 -2.55 0.90 -28.46
C VAL A 361 -3.98 0.41 -28.65
N VAL A 362 -4.95 1.21 -28.21
CA VAL A 362 -6.39 0.94 -28.35
C VAL A 362 -6.85 1.07 -29.80
N ASN A 363 -6.55 2.21 -30.44
CA ASN A 363 -6.89 2.42 -31.85
C ASN A 363 -5.79 3.24 -32.53
N ARG A 364 -5.78 3.25 -33.86
CA ARG A 364 -4.80 4.04 -34.64
C ARG A 364 -5.24 5.49 -34.86
N GLU A 365 -6.22 5.96 -34.09
CA GLU A 365 -6.73 7.33 -34.17
C GLU A 365 -5.98 8.30 -33.24
N SER A 366 -5.16 7.75 -32.33
CA SER A 366 -4.21 8.51 -31.51
C SER A 366 -2.84 7.84 -31.56
N ALA A 367 -1.81 8.59 -31.95
CA ALA A 367 -0.44 8.11 -31.95
C ALA A 367 0.18 8.20 -30.54
N PRO A 368 1.12 7.30 -30.18
CA PRO A 368 1.81 7.35 -28.90
C PRO A 368 2.51 8.69 -28.62
N ILE A 369 2.55 9.08 -27.35
CA ILE A 369 3.21 10.31 -26.87
C ILE A 369 4.49 9.91 -26.13
N LEU A 370 5.64 10.44 -26.55
CA LEU A 370 6.91 10.30 -25.85
C LEU A 370 7.08 11.49 -24.89
N PHE A 371 7.30 11.19 -23.62
CA PHE A 371 7.72 12.15 -22.61
C PHE A 371 9.20 11.94 -22.34
N GLU A 372 10.02 12.96 -22.59
CA GLU A 372 11.42 13.01 -22.22
C GLU A 372 11.62 14.09 -21.17
N THR A 373 12.33 13.77 -20.09
CA THR A 373 12.63 14.74 -19.04
C THR A 373 14.10 14.71 -18.66
N THR A 374 14.69 15.89 -18.51
CA THR A 374 16.03 16.06 -17.94
C THR A 374 15.91 16.53 -16.50
N ILE A 375 16.54 15.80 -15.58
CA ILE A 375 16.51 16.07 -14.14
C ILE A 375 17.76 16.83 -13.67
N PRO A 376 17.67 17.62 -12.58
CA PRO A 376 18.81 18.39 -12.12
C PRO A 376 19.90 17.45 -11.55
N SER A 377 21.18 17.85 -11.68
CA SER A 377 22.34 17.05 -11.26
C SER A 377 22.37 16.73 -9.76
N VAL A 378 21.68 17.53 -8.95
CA VAL A 378 21.57 17.34 -7.50
C VAL A 378 20.61 16.21 -7.11
N THR A 379 19.84 15.66 -8.06
CA THR A 379 18.89 14.57 -7.75
C THR A 379 19.66 13.36 -7.19
N PRO A 380 19.26 12.81 -6.02
CA PRO A 380 19.92 11.64 -5.45
C PRO A 380 19.99 10.46 -6.44
N PRO A 381 21.14 9.79 -6.60
CA PRO A 381 21.27 8.68 -7.55
C PRO A 381 20.36 7.48 -7.27
N GLY A 382 19.88 7.33 -6.04
CA GLY A 382 18.92 6.29 -5.64
C GLY A 382 17.46 6.67 -5.90
N ASP A 383 17.17 7.92 -6.29
CA ASP A 383 15.80 8.34 -6.58
C ASP A 383 15.37 7.88 -7.97
N ILE A 384 14.16 7.34 -8.04
CA ILE A 384 13.48 6.96 -9.28
C ILE A 384 12.52 8.08 -9.64
N ILE A 385 12.48 8.43 -10.92
CA ILE A 385 11.59 9.47 -11.44
C ILE A 385 10.30 8.83 -11.92
N TYR A 386 9.18 9.42 -11.50
CA TYR A 386 7.84 8.98 -11.86
C TYR A 386 7.14 10.05 -12.67
N ILE A 387 6.28 9.61 -13.59
CA ILE A 387 5.27 10.43 -14.23
C ILE A 387 3.90 10.05 -13.66
N GLN A 388 3.07 11.04 -13.34
CA GLN A 388 1.70 10.83 -12.91
C GLN A 388 0.76 11.51 -13.87
N PHE A 389 -0.29 10.80 -14.28
CA PHE A 389 -1.31 11.32 -15.19
C PHE A 389 -2.59 11.68 -14.43
N ASN A 390 -3.29 12.68 -14.95
CA ASN A 390 -4.62 13.09 -14.49
C ASN A 390 -5.55 13.21 -15.71
N ALA A 391 -6.41 12.21 -15.85
CA ALA A 391 -7.47 12.17 -16.86
C ALA A 391 -8.81 12.67 -16.30
N ILE A 392 -9.21 12.12 -15.15
CA ILE A 392 -10.42 12.52 -14.39
C ILE A 392 -10.00 13.00 -13.00
N ASN A 393 -9.09 12.25 -12.38
CA ASN A 393 -8.37 12.62 -11.17
C ASN A 393 -6.92 12.12 -11.32
N TRP A 394 -6.02 12.57 -10.44
CA TRP A 394 -4.68 11.99 -10.36
C TRP A 394 -4.76 10.48 -10.15
N MET A 395 -4.06 9.71 -10.97
CA MET A 395 -3.95 8.25 -10.88
C MET A 395 -2.66 7.84 -10.15
N GLU A 396 -2.44 6.56 -9.89
CA GLU A 396 -1.15 6.12 -9.32
C GLU A 396 0.03 6.49 -10.25
N PRO A 397 1.17 6.96 -9.69
CA PRO A 397 2.34 7.35 -10.48
C PRO A 397 3.06 6.14 -11.07
N ILE A 398 3.62 6.31 -12.27
CA ILE A 398 4.32 5.24 -13.02
C ILE A 398 5.81 5.56 -13.11
N PRO A 399 6.70 4.59 -12.82
CA PRO A 399 8.14 4.82 -12.92
C PRO A 399 8.56 5.00 -14.38
N MET A 400 9.32 6.08 -14.63
CA MET A 400 9.93 6.35 -15.93
C MET A 400 11.15 5.46 -16.17
N TRP A 401 11.63 5.43 -17.40
CA TRP A 401 12.77 4.60 -17.82
C TRP A 401 14.04 5.45 -17.91
N PRO A 402 15.14 5.09 -17.21
CA PRO A 402 16.36 5.87 -17.22
C PRO A 402 17.11 5.69 -18.55
N LEU A 403 17.55 6.80 -19.16
CA LEU A 403 18.46 6.79 -20.33
C LEU A 403 19.92 7.10 -19.96
N GLY A 404 20.19 7.35 -18.69
CA GLY A 404 21.49 7.88 -18.23
C GLY A 404 21.64 9.37 -18.50
N ASN A 405 22.76 9.95 -18.05
CA ASN A 405 23.05 11.38 -18.17
C ASN A 405 21.90 12.28 -17.70
N ASN A 406 21.26 11.92 -16.59
CA ASN A 406 20.13 12.64 -16.00
C ASN A 406 18.90 12.77 -16.92
N ARG A 407 18.72 11.86 -17.87
CA ARG A 407 17.53 11.83 -18.73
C ARG A 407 16.68 10.60 -18.44
N TRP A 408 15.38 10.82 -18.48
CA TRP A 408 14.36 9.81 -18.26
C TRP A 408 13.29 9.91 -19.34
N ILE A 409 12.73 8.77 -19.73
CA ILE A 409 11.67 8.73 -20.74
C ILE A 409 10.49 7.90 -20.29
N TYR A 410 9.32 8.23 -20.79
CA TYR A 410 8.15 7.36 -20.73
C TYR A 410 7.35 7.53 -22.01
N LYS A 411 7.07 6.43 -22.71
CA LYS A 411 6.23 6.47 -23.92
C LYS A 411 4.83 5.96 -23.57
N LEU A 412 3.85 6.83 -23.71
CA LEU A 412 2.44 6.53 -23.49
C LEU A 412 1.81 6.06 -24.81
N TYR A 413 1.51 4.77 -24.90
CA TYR A 413 0.84 4.11 -26.02
C TYR A 413 -0.68 4.13 -25.89
N GLY A 414 -1.19 4.04 -24.66
CA GLY A 414 -2.62 3.91 -24.44
C GLY A 414 -2.99 3.88 -22.96
N PRO A 415 -4.28 4.00 -22.66
CA PRO A 415 -5.37 4.23 -23.62
C PRO A 415 -5.54 5.73 -23.99
N LEU A 416 -5.40 6.07 -25.28
CA LEU A 416 -5.45 7.45 -25.78
C LEU A 416 -6.77 7.80 -26.51
N ASN A 417 -7.67 6.83 -26.71
CA ASN A 417 -8.89 6.97 -27.49
C ASN A 417 -10.01 7.74 -26.77
N PHE A 418 -9.93 7.85 -25.45
CA PHE A 418 -10.88 8.61 -24.63
C PHE A 418 -10.25 9.85 -23.98
N LEU A 419 -8.94 10.04 -24.17
CA LEU A 419 -8.26 11.22 -23.67
C LEU A 419 -8.33 12.29 -24.75
N GLY A 420 -8.91 13.45 -24.43
CA GLY A 420 -8.73 14.67 -25.20
C GLY A 420 -7.43 15.34 -24.76
N SER A 421 -7.56 16.46 -24.05
CA SER A 421 -6.48 17.02 -23.23
C SER A 421 -6.46 16.36 -21.85
N PHE A 422 -5.27 16.13 -21.29
CA PHE A 422 -5.07 15.62 -19.94
C PHE A 422 -3.86 16.27 -19.30
N SER A 423 -3.77 16.17 -17.97
CA SER A 423 -2.66 16.76 -17.22
C SER A 423 -1.66 15.71 -16.77
N TYR A 424 -0.40 16.10 -16.57
CA TYR A 424 0.64 15.23 -16.04
C TYR A 424 1.64 16.01 -15.17
N ARG A 425 2.42 15.29 -14.36
CA ARG A 425 3.51 15.85 -13.54
C ARG A 425 4.62 14.84 -13.29
N TYR A 426 5.76 15.33 -12.81
CA TYR A 426 6.88 14.50 -12.40
C TYR A 426 7.11 14.57 -10.89
N CYS A 427 7.48 13.44 -10.30
CA CYS A 427 7.84 13.37 -8.89
C CYS A 427 8.92 12.31 -8.63
N ARG A 428 9.57 12.41 -7.48
CA ARG A 428 10.56 11.42 -7.03
C ARG A 428 9.91 10.33 -6.18
N ASN A 429 10.34 9.08 -6.36
CA ASN A 429 9.97 7.90 -5.57
C ASN A 429 8.46 7.76 -5.34
N ALA A 430 7.66 8.00 -6.39
CA ALA A 430 6.20 7.98 -6.37
C ALA A 430 5.52 8.93 -5.36
N GLN A 431 6.25 9.90 -4.79
CA GLN A 431 5.70 10.85 -3.81
C GLN A 431 5.16 12.12 -4.46
N CYS A 432 4.31 11.93 -5.47
CA CYS A 432 3.60 13.02 -6.14
C CYS A 432 2.67 13.76 -5.16
N GLY A 433 2.73 15.09 -5.16
CA GLY A 433 2.14 15.98 -4.17
C GLY A 433 3.07 16.39 -3.02
N SER A 434 4.17 15.66 -2.80
CA SER A 434 5.17 15.93 -1.73
C SER A 434 6.59 16.16 -2.26
N ALA A 435 6.98 15.49 -3.34
CA ALA A 435 8.31 15.53 -3.95
C ALA A 435 8.23 15.79 -5.47
N ASP A 436 7.28 16.64 -5.88
CA ASP A 436 7.08 17.04 -7.27
C ASP A 436 8.23 17.91 -7.81
N ASP A 437 8.29 18.07 -9.13
CA ASP A 437 8.97 19.23 -9.69
C ASP A 437 8.31 20.54 -9.21
N ASN A 438 9.11 21.58 -9.01
CA ASN A 438 8.62 22.83 -8.40
C ASN A 438 7.49 23.50 -9.19
N GLN A 439 7.36 23.24 -10.50
CA GLN A 439 6.33 23.87 -11.34
C GLN A 439 4.94 23.26 -11.13
N THR A 440 4.86 22.01 -10.67
CA THR A 440 3.58 21.28 -10.48
C THR A 440 3.41 20.74 -9.07
N ALA A 441 3.99 21.42 -8.09
CA ALA A 441 4.00 20.96 -6.71
C ALA A 441 2.63 21.01 -6.02
N GLY A 442 2.36 20.00 -5.18
CA GLY A 442 1.19 19.95 -4.31
C GLY A 442 -0.01 19.20 -4.90
N VAL A 443 -0.99 18.91 -4.03
CA VAL A 443 -2.15 18.07 -4.37
C VAL A 443 -3.16 18.76 -5.30
N SER A 444 -3.24 20.09 -5.27
CA SER A 444 -4.15 20.91 -6.11
C SER A 444 -3.51 21.41 -7.40
N SER A 445 -2.32 20.91 -7.76
CA SER A 445 -1.65 21.32 -9.00
C SER A 445 -2.51 20.97 -10.22
N THR A 446 -2.56 21.86 -11.20
CA THR A 446 -3.16 21.61 -12.52
C THR A 446 -2.26 20.79 -13.43
N GLY A 447 -1.01 20.53 -13.04
CA GLY A 447 -0.03 19.82 -13.87
C GLY A 447 0.38 20.56 -15.16
N ARG A 448 1.27 19.91 -15.91
CA ARG A 448 1.56 20.21 -17.32
C ARG A 448 0.44 19.63 -18.19
N GLN A 449 0.24 20.17 -19.39
CA GLN A 449 -0.83 19.74 -20.30
C GLN A 449 -0.28 18.95 -21.48
N ALA A 450 -0.97 17.88 -21.85
CA ALA A 450 -0.77 17.13 -23.10
C ALA A 450 -2.14 16.88 -23.75
N ALA A 451 -2.15 16.64 -25.06
CA ALA A 451 -3.37 16.30 -25.79
C ALA A 451 -3.11 15.13 -26.73
N THR A 452 -4.13 14.33 -27.00
CA THR A 452 -4.03 13.26 -27.99
C THR A 452 -4.12 13.80 -29.42
N SER A 453 -3.46 13.12 -30.35
CA SER A 453 -3.44 13.51 -31.76
C SER A 453 -3.13 12.33 -32.66
N LEU A 454 -3.52 12.42 -33.94
CA LEU A 454 -3.19 11.42 -34.97
C LEU A 454 -1.67 11.34 -35.25
N LEU A 455 -0.93 12.40 -34.93
CA LEU A 455 0.53 12.46 -35.07
C LEU A 455 1.19 12.20 -33.72
N GLY A 456 2.29 11.45 -33.75
CA GLY A 456 3.11 11.22 -32.56
C GLY A 456 3.65 12.54 -32.02
N GLN A 457 3.75 12.63 -30.70
CA GLN A 457 4.29 13.80 -30.01
C GLN A 457 5.55 13.41 -29.25
N ASP A 458 6.51 14.34 -29.24
CA ASP A 458 7.71 14.28 -28.43
C ASP A 458 7.70 15.52 -27.52
N ILE A 459 7.45 15.27 -26.24
CA ILE A 459 7.37 16.28 -25.19
C ILE A 459 8.70 16.24 -24.44
N GLN A 460 9.47 17.32 -24.57
CA GLN A 460 10.76 17.46 -23.90
C GLN A 460 10.66 18.48 -22.75
N ASP A 461 10.76 17.98 -21.53
CA ASP A 461 10.72 18.77 -20.31
C ASP A 461 12.10 18.88 -19.65
N ILE A 462 12.29 19.97 -18.91
CA ILE A 462 13.46 20.16 -18.04
C ILE A 462 12.96 20.46 -16.63
N ILE A 463 13.34 19.61 -15.68
CA ILE A 463 13.09 19.83 -14.26
C ILE A 463 14.23 20.68 -13.71
N GLY A 464 13.94 21.94 -13.40
CA GLY A 464 14.94 22.85 -12.83
C GLY A 464 15.29 22.52 -11.38
N SER A 465 14.30 22.12 -10.58
CA SER A 465 14.46 21.80 -9.16
C SER A 465 13.28 20.98 -8.62
N TRP A 466 13.53 20.29 -7.50
CA TRP A 466 12.53 19.49 -6.79
C TRP A 466 11.97 20.27 -5.59
N LYS A 467 10.67 20.09 -5.33
CA LYS A 467 10.05 20.67 -4.15
C LYS A 467 10.66 20.08 -2.88
N TRP A 468 11.03 20.95 -1.94
CA TRP A 468 11.68 20.62 -0.67
C TRP A 468 13.04 19.94 -0.82
N PHE A 469 13.76 20.15 -1.92
CA PHE A 469 15.09 19.57 -2.05
C PHE A 469 16.01 20.50 -2.83
N GLU A 470 16.77 21.26 -2.07
CA GLU A 470 17.83 22.14 -2.55
C GLU A 470 19.16 21.62 -1.99
N ASN A 471 20.21 21.56 -2.81
CA ASN A 471 21.50 20.93 -2.52
C ASN A 471 21.89 21.06 -1.02
N PRO A 472 21.80 19.99 -0.20
CA PRO A 472 22.05 20.10 1.24
C PRO A 472 23.52 20.44 1.48
N GLU A 473 23.78 21.60 2.08
CA GLU A 473 25.11 21.94 2.60
C GLU A 473 25.33 21.20 3.93
N PRO A 474 26.48 20.52 4.13
CA PRO A 474 26.78 19.83 5.38
C PRO A 474 26.81 20.77 6.57
N VAL A 475 26.30 20.32 7.72
CA VAL A 475 26.39 21.09 8.96
C VAL A 475 27.82 21.07 9.52
N THR A 476 28.29 22.21 10.02
CA THR A 476 29.54 22.27 10.77
C THR A 476 29.31 21.72 12.18
N LEU A 477 29.86 20.53 12.46
CA LEU A 477 29.79 19.88 13.77
C LEU A 477 30.88 20.41 14.70
N VAL A 478 30.52 20.76 15.93
CA VAL A 478 31.48 21.10 16.99
C VAL A 478 31.80 19.84 17.78
N GLY A 479 33.09 19.53 17.96
CA GLY A 479 33.50 18.35 18.71
C GLY A 479 33.03 18.40 20.18
N ALA A 480 32.26 17.38 20.57
CA ALA A 480 31.86 17.12 21.96
C ALA A 480 32.50 15.82 22.47
N ASN A 481 32.78 15.73 23.77
CA ASN A 481 33.18 14.48 24.40
C ASN A 481 31.95 13.59 24.61
N ILE A 482 31.86 12.48 23.88
CA ILE A 482 30.71 11.58 23.87
C ILE A 482 31.17 10.20 24.37
N PRO A 483 31.06 9.92 25.68
CA PRO A 483 31.38 8.60 26.20
C PRO A 483 30.41 7.55 25.65
N PRO A 484 30.93 6.35 25.27
CA PRO A 484 30.08 5.22 24.94
C PRO A 484 29.09 4.90 26.06
N ARG A 485 27.85 4.60 25.69
CA ARG A 485 26.77 4.24 26.61
C ARG A 485 26.85 2.77 26.98
N THR A 486 26.12 2.41 28.03
CA THR A 486 26.00 1.01 28.46
C THR A 486 25.42 0.13 27.34
N ALA A 487 25.81 -1.15 27.34
CA ALA A 487 25.25 -2.12 26.42
C ALA A 487 23.71 -2.13 26.51
N GLY A 488 23.05 -2.07 25.35
CA GLY A 488 21.59 -1.95 25.26
C GLY A 488 21.07 -0.52 25.06
N PHE A 489 21.93 0.50 24.98
CA PHE A 489 21.49 1.84 24.60
C PHE A 489 20.84 1.84 23.20
N VAL A 490 19.65 2.44 23.11
CA VAL A 490 18.91 2.58 21.86
C VAL A 490 19.27 3.89 21.17
N ALA A 491 19.74 3.79 19.93
CA ALA A 491 19.87 4.92 19.02
C ALA A 491 19.01 4.59 17.80
N GLY A 492 17.80 5.14 17.72
CA GLY A 492 16.75 4.63 16.82
C GLY A 492 16.12 5.69 15.92
N ILE A 493 15.44 5.21 14.89
CA ILE A 493 14.61 6.01 14.00
C ILE A 493 13.20 5.43 14.00
N GLU A 494 12.20 6.27 14.30
CA GLU A 494 10.77 5.97 14.14
C GLU A 494 10.23 6.59 12.86
N TYR A 495 9.61 5.74 12.03
CA TYR A 495 9.02 6.16 10.76
C TYR A 495 7.64 6.77 10.97
N GLN A 496 7.20 7.61 10.03
CA GLN A 496 5.84 8.15 10.04
C GLN A 496 4.81 7.03 9.92
N SER A 497 3.65 7.20 10.58
CA SER A 497 2.52 6.26 10.52
C SER A 497 1.74 6.30 9.22
N THR A 498 2.04 7.24 8.31
CA THR A 498 1.48 7.23 6.96
C THR A 498 1.90 5.98 6.21
N TYR A 499 0.99 5.43 5.42
CA TYR A 499 1.22 4.26 4.60
C TYR A 499 0.70 4.47 3.19
N ARG A 500 1.47 3.94 2.23
CA ARG A 500 0.99 3.61 0.89
C ARG A 500 1.49 2.23 0.50
N PRO A 501 0.77 1.49 -0.36
CA PRO A 501 1.17 0.14 -0.73
C PRO A 501 2.57 -0.02 -1.34
N ASN A 502 3.17 1.04 -1.89
CA ASN A 502 4.55 1.01 -2.41
C ASN A 502 5.64 1.30 -1.36
N PHE A 503 5.32 1.57 -0.09
CA PHE A 503 6.35 1.90 0.89
C PHE A 503 7.35 0.76 1.11
N SER A 504 6.90 -0.50 1.06
CA SER A 504 7.76 -1.68 1.17
C SER A 504 8.77 -1.82 0.01
N TYR A 505 8.51 -1.17 -1.14
CA TYR A 505 9.44 -1.11 -2.26
C TYR A 505 10.63 -0.19 -1.94
N PHE A 506 10.39 0.94 -1.27
CA PHE A 506 11.45 1.90 -0.89
C PHE A 506 12.15 1.57 0.43
N ALA A 507 11.51 0.75 1.27
CA ALA A 507 11.98 0.41 2.61
C ALA A 507 13.45 -0.10 2.67
N PRO A 508 13.98 -0.94 1.74
CA PRO A 508 15.38 -1.35 1.78
C PRO A 508 16.37 -0.18 1.74
N GLN A 509 16.16 0.79 0.85
CA GLN A 509 17.03 1.97 0.76
C GLN A 509 16.87 2.85 2.00
N THR A 510 15.64 3.01 2.51
CA THR A 510 15.40 3.75 3.74
C THR A 510 16.13 3.14 4.93
N PHE A 511 16.04 1.83 5.12
CA PHE A 511 16.74 1.16 6.22
C PHE A 511 18.27 1.23 6.06
N ALA A 512 18.78 1.20 4.83
CA ALA A 512 20.19 1.43 4.56
C ALA A 512 20.62 2.85 4.97
N ASN A 513 19.81 3.86 4.67
CA ASN A 513 20.02 5.25 5.12
C ASN A 513 19.99 5.33 6.66
N THR A 514 19.01 4.70 7.31
CA THR A 514 18.91 4.65 8.78
C THR A 514 20.14 3.98 9.41
N ARG A 515 20.64 2.87 8.84
CA ARG A 515 21.90 2.25 9.29
C ARG A 515 23.07 3.21 9.09
N ALA A 516 23.13 3.90 7.96
CA ALA A 516 24.20 4.85 7.65
C ALA A 516 24.28 6.00 8.67
N LEU A 517 23.15 6.42 9.28
CA LEU A 517 23.11 7.36 10.41
C LEU A 517 23.69 6.79 11.72
N GLY A 518 24.10 5.53 11.76
CA GLY A 518 24.57 4.87 12.98
C GLY A 518 23.45 4.33 13.87
N SER A 519 22.20 4.29 13.39
CA SER A 519 21.07 3.74 14.15
C SER A 519 21.23 2.22 14.37
N ASN A 520 20.77 1.73 15.52
CA ASN A 520 20.66 0.31 15.84
C ASN A 520 19.20 -0.17 15.93
N LEU A 521 18.21 0.72 15.77
CA LEU A 521 16.78 0.41 15.89
C LEU A 521 15.96 1.10 14.80
N ALA A 522 15.07 0.33 14.17
CA ALA A 522 13.99 0.80 13.31
C ALA A 522 12.65 0.62 14.04
N VAL A 523 11.89 1.69 14.24
CA VAL A 523 10.54 1.64 14.84
C VAL A 523 9.50 1.79 13.74
N LEU A 524 8.85 0.69 13.38
CA LEU A 524 7.77 0.64 12.40
C LEU A 524 6.42 0.90 13.08
N THR A 525 5.57 1.70 12.44
CA THR A 525 4.28 2.15 13.00
C THR A 525 3.09 1.66 12.18
N PRO A 526 2.80 0.35 12.14
CA PRO A 526 1.63 -0.16 11.43
C PRO A 526 0.34 0.27 12.14
N SER A 527 -0.80 0.17 11.46
CA SER A 527 -2.06 0.75 11.95
C SER A 527 -3.25 -0.17 11.68
N TRP A 528 -4.34 0.07 12.40
CA TRP A 528 -5.71 -0.26 12.02
C TRP A 528 -6.47 1.07 11.99
N THR A 529 -7.57 1.12 11.25
CA THR A 529 -8.37 2.34 11.11
C THR A 529 -9.69 2.22 11.86
N TYR A 530 -10.05 3.26 12.62
CA TYR A 530 -11.43 3.45 13.08
C TYR A 530 -12.28 3.95 11.91
N THR A 531 -13.19 3.13 11.37
CA THR A 531 -14.08 3.58 10.28
C THR A 531 -15.41 4.12 10.79
N SER A 532 -15.79 3.77 12.03
CA SER A 532 -16.94 4.35 12.73
C SER A 532 -16.77 4.28 14.23
N SER A 533 -17.29 5.29 14.95
CA SER A 533 -17.40 5.28 16.41
C SER A 533 -18.70 4.62 16.90
N SER A 534 -19.73 4.50 16.05
CA SER A 534 -21.03 3.88 16.38
C SER A 534 -21.73 3.32 15.13
N PRO A 535 -21.90 1.98 15.01
CA PRO A 535 -21.23 0.97 15.83
C PRO A 535 -19.71 1.08 15.70
N LEU A 536 -18.97 0.69 16.75
CA LEU A 536 -17.52 0.76 16.73
C LEU A 536 -16.94 -0.20 15.68
N ARG A 537 -16.25 0.34 14.68
CA ARG A 537 -15.52 -0.44 13.66
C ARG A 537 -14.05 -0.06 13.70
N PHE A 538 -13.21 -1.01 14.11
CA PHE A 538 -11.77 -0.82 14.25
C PHE A 538 -11.03 -2.06 13.74
N ALA A 539 -10.49 -1.98 12.53
CA ALA A 539 -9.85 -3.08 11.81
C ALA A 539 -8.91 -2.54 10.72
N THR A 540 -8.16 -3.44 10.07
CA THR A 540 -7.32 -3.09 8.92
C THR A 540 -8.17 -2.65 7.73
N VAL A 541 -7.81 -1.52 7.12
CA VAL A 541 -8.34 -1.03 5.85
C VAL A 541 -7.23 -1.08 4.80
N SER A 542 -7.41 -1.91 3.77
CA SER A 542 -6.43 -2.05 2.69
C SER A 542 -6.13 -0.70 2.02
N GLY A 543 -4.85 -0.47 1.70
CA GLY A 543 -4.38 0.78 1.08
C GLY A 543 -4.16 1.94 2.06
N GLN A 544 -4.83 1.94 3.21
CA GLN A 544 -4.62 2.92 4.29
C GLN A 544 -3.75 2.36 5.41
N ASP A 545 -3.95 1.10 5.75
CA ASP A 545 -3.19 0.36 6.75
C ASP A 545 -2.28 -0.67 6.05
N PRO A 546 -1.04 -0.89 6.54
CA PRO A 546 -0.22 -1.98 6.03
C PRO A 546 -0.85 -3.33 6.38
N LEU A 547 -0.99 -4.20 5.38
CA LEU A 547 -1.44 -5.57 5.62
C LEU A 547 -0.39 -6.32 6.44
N TRP A 548 -0.79 -7.44 7.04
CA TRP A 548 0.11 -8.28 7.83
C TRP A 548 1.42 -8.59 7.09
N ILE A 549 1.31 -8.98 5.83
CA ILE A 549 2.45 -9.33 4.97
C ILE A 549 3.33 -8.12 4.66
N ASP A 550 2.76 -6.93 4.44
CA ASP A 550 3.54 -5.72 4.17
C ASP A 550 4.40 -5.35 5.39
N SER A 551 3.83 -5.46 6.59
CA SER A 551 4.55 -5.23 7.84
C SER A 551 5.65 -6.28 8.07
N ALA A 552 5.35 -7.57 7.84
CA ALA A 552 6.32 -8.65 7.99
C ALA A 552 7.52 -8.51 7.02
N ILE A 553 7.26 -8.09 5.78
CA ILE A 553 8.30 -7.80 4.78
C ILE A 553 9.20 -6.67 5.27
N MET A 554 8.65 -5.56 5.76
CA MET A 554 9.45 -4.44 6.25
C MET A 554 10.30 -4.81 7.48
N VAL A 555 9.77 -5.63 8.40
CA VAL A 555 10.56 -6.16 9.52
C VAL A 555 11.73 -7.00 9.00
N SER A 556 11.48 -7.90 8.04
CA SER A 556 12.53 -8.74 7.44
C SER A 556 13.62 -7.91 6.75
N GLN A 557 13.22 -6.90 5.97
CA GLN A 557 14.14 -5.99 5.28
C GLN A 557 15.02 -5.19 6.25
N ALA A 558 14.46 -4.65 7.34
CA ALA A 558 15.23 -3.94 8.36
C ALA A 558 16.25 -4.86 9.05
N ARG A 559 15.82 -6.07 9.41
CA ARG A 559 16.70 -7.07 10.05
C ARG A 559 17.80 -7.56 9.12
N ALA A 560 17.54 -7.67 7.82
CA ALA A 560 18.55 -8.04 6.82
C ALA A 560 19.71 -7.03 6.75
N LEU A 561 19.47 -5.78 7.17
CA LEU A 561 20.50 -4.74 7.28
C LEU A 561 21.09 -4.60 8.69
N GLY A 562 20.79 -5.55 9.58
CA GLY A 562 21.35 -5.61 10.94
C GLY A 562 20.70 -4.65 11.94
N LEU A 563 19.54 -4.06 11.61
CA LEU A 563 18.78 -3.24 12.55
C LEU A 563 17.95 -4.14 13.47
N ASN A 564 17.88 -3.78 14.76
CA ASN A 564 16.80 -4.26 15.61
C ASN A 564 15.49 -3.61 15.15
N VAL A 565 14.36 -4.24 15.43
CA VAL A 565 13.05 -3.72 15.02
C VAL A 565 12.13 -3.59 16.23
N ALA A 566 11.51 -2.42 16.35
CA ALA A 566 10.35 -2.20 17.20
C ALA A 566 9.10 -2.08 16.34
N ILE A 567 7.98 -2.64 16.80
CA ILE A 567 6.67 -2.40 16.23
C ILE A 567 5.91 -1.51 17.20
N PHE A 568 5.50 -0.34 16.75
CA PHE A 568 4.69 0.60 17.51
C PHE A 568 3.35 0.81 16.80
N PRO A 569 2.38 -0.10 16.99
CA PRO A 569 1.12 0.01 16.28
C PRO A 569 0.33 1.25 16.74
N THR A 570 0.01 2.15 15.80
CA THR A 570 -0.71 3.40 16.05
C THR A 570 -2.04 3.41 15.29
N PRO A 571 -3.20 3.55 15.95
CA PRO A 571 -4.49 3.64 15.26
C PRO A 571 -4.57 4.84 14.35
N HIS A 572 -5.23 4.66 13.21
CA HIS A 572 -5.62 5.73 12.33
C HIS A 572 -7.06 6.16 12.65
N PHE A 573 -7.26 7.47 12.83
CA PHE A 573 -8.55 8.07 13.17
C PHE A 573 -9.10 8.83 11.95
N PRO A 574 -10.42 8.82 11.72
CA PRO A 574 -11.04 9.62 10.66
C PRO A 574 -10.68 11.09 10.78
N ALA A 575 -10.53 11.75 9.63
CA ALA A 575 -10.27 13.18 9.60
C ALA A 575 -11.35 13.96 10.37
N SER A 576 -10.91 14.94 11.15
CA SER A 576 -11.82 15.82 11.87
C SER A 576 -12.54 16.76 10.90
N THR A 577 -13.86 16.89 11.04
CA THR A 577 -14.64 17.95 10.36
C THR A 577 -14.46 19.31 11.03
N ASP A 578 -13.98 19.33 12.27
CA ASP A 578 -13.63 20.52 13.04
C ASP A 578 -12.11 20.77 12.92
N PRO A 579 -11.65 21.83 12.22
CA PRO A 579 -10.23 22.08 12.00
C PRO A 579 -9.48 22.47 13.28
N THR A 580 -10.19 22.70 14.40
CA THR A 580 -9.59 23.02 15.70
C THR A 580 -9.26 21.81 16.56
N LYS A 581 -9.69 20.61 16.14
CA LYS A 581 -9.51 19.35 16.87
C LYS A 581 -8.65 18.37 16.09
N THR A 582 -7.88 17.57 16.82
CA THR A 582 -7.19 16.43 16.22
C THR A 582 -8.21 15.35 15.81
N PRO A 583 -7.88 14.50 14.83
CA PRO A 583 -8.69 13.33 14.49
C PRO A 583 -9.08 12.46 15.69
N ALA A 584 -8.15 12.22 16.61
CA ALA A 584 -8.39 11.43 17.82
C ALA A 584 -9.38 12.14 18.77
N ASP A 585 -9.22 13.45 18.98
CA ASP A 585 -10.13 14.23 19.84
C ASP A 585 -11.56 14.19 19.31
N SER A 586 -11.72 14.40 18.00
CA SER A 586 -13.03 14.35 17.34
C SER A 586 -13.67 12.98 17.43
N PHE A 587 -12.89 11.89 17.30
CA PHE A 587 -13.37 10.53 17.52
C PHE A 587 -13.88 10.32 18.95
N TRP A 588 -13.10 10.68 19.96
CA TRP A 588 -13.46 10.46 21.37
C TRP A 588 -14.66 11.30 21.81
N LEU A 589 -14.74 12.56 21.36
CA LEU A 589 -15.88 13.44 21.63
C LEU A 589 -17.17 12.93 20.98
N GLY A 590 -17.07 12.38 19.77
CA GLY A 590 -18.20 11.82 19.01
C GLY A 590 -18.61 10.39 19.40
N ALA A 591 -17.86 9.72 20.28
CA ALA A 591 -18.14 8.35 20.69
C ALA A 591 -19.25 8.27 21.77
N PRO A 592 -20.13 7.26 21.73
CA PRO A 592 -21.18 7.04 22.74
C PRO A 592 -20.65 6.90 24.17
N ARG A 593 -19.57 6.13 24.36
CA ARG A 593 -18.87 5.96 25.65
C ARG A 593 -19.75 5.47 26.81
N ASP A 594 -20.84 4.77 26.51
CA ASP A 594 -21.58 3.97 27.49
C ASP A 594 -20.84 2.66 27.83
N ALA A 595 -21.34 1.91 28.80
CA ALA A 595 -20.69 0.69 29.29
C ALA A 595 -20.52 -0.38 28.20
N GLN A 596 -21.51 -0.54 27.31
CA GLN A 596 -21.46 -1.52 26.23
C GLN A 596 -20.44 -1.10 25.15
N TRP A 597 -20.40 0.20 24.85
CA TRP A 597 -19.43 0.76 23.93
C TRP A 597 -18.00 0.56 24.44
N TRP A 598 -17.73 0.84 25.73
CA TRP A 598 -16.41 0.63 26.33
C TRP A 598 -15.98 -0.83 26.34
N GLN A 599 -16.89 -1.75 26.63
CA GLN A 599 -16.59 -3.19 26.55
C GLN A 599 -16.21 -3.59 25.13
N THR A 600 -16.90 -3.05 24.13
CA THR A 600 -16.56 -3.26 22.72
C THR A 600 -15.20 -2.65 22.40
N TRP A 601 -14.93 -1.42 22.85
CA TRP A 601 -13.66 -0.74 22.62
C TRP A 601 -12.47 -1.52 23.19
N PHE A 602 -12.52 -1.93 24.46
CA PHE A 602 -11.44 -2.72 25.08
C PHE A 602 -11.27 -4.08 24.38
N THR A 603 -12.36 -4.71 23.95
CA THR A 603 -12.31 -5.97 23.19
C THR A 603 -11.60 -5.77 21.84
N ARG A 604 -11.93 -4.71 21.10
CA ARG A 604 -11.31 -4.41 19.80
C ARG A 604 -9.86 -3.96 19.94
N TYR A 605 -9.54 -3.16 20.96
CA TYR A 605 -8.15 -2.79 21.27
C TYR A 605 -7.30 -4.00 21.65
N ARG A 606 -7.84 -4.89 22.49
CA ARG A 606 -7.15 -6.14 22.86
C ARG A 606 -6.82 -6.97 21.62
N ALA A 607 -7.73 -7.05 20.65
CA ALA A 607 -7.47 -7.71 19.36
C ALA A 607 -6.34 -7.04 18.57
N PHE A 608 -6.34 -5.71 18.50
CA PHE A 608 -5.26 -4.93 17.89
C PHE A 608 -3.90 -5.18 18.54
N ALA A 609 -3.82 -5.11 19.87
CA ALA A 609 -2.57 -5.32 20.62
C ALA A 609 -2.04 -6.77 20.46
N VAL A 610 -2.93 -7.77 20.56
CA VAL A 610 -2.57 -9.19 20.36
C VAL A 610 -2.14 -9.46 18.92
N ASN A 611 -2.81 -8.85 17.93
CA ASN A 611 -2.42 -8.96 16.53
C ASN A 611 -0.96 -8.57 16.30
N TYR A 612 -0.56 -7.40 16.83
CA TYR A 612 0.81 -6.92 16.68
C TYR A 612 1.83 -7.62 17.59
N ALA A 613 1.39 -8.22 18.70
CA ALA A 613 2.24 -9.11 19.51
C ALA A 613 2.58 -10.40 18.75
N ASP A 614 1.60 -11.02 18.10
CA ASP A 614 1.81 -12.20 17.26
C ASP A 614 2.68 -11.85 16.04
N LEU A 615 2.44 -10.71 15.39
CA LEU A 615 3.26 -10.25 14.26
C LEU A 615 4.71 -10.04 14.69
N ALA A 616 4.95 -9.35 15.80
CA ALA A 616 6.27 -9.10 16.34
C ALA A 616 7.00 -10.42 16.64
N ASN A 617 6.31 -11.38 17.26
CA ASN A 617 6.87 -12.69 17.57
C ASN A 617 7.23 -13.48 16.31
N GLN A 618 6.35 -13.51 15.30
CA GLN A 618 6.54 -14.29 14.07
C GLN A 618 7.60 -13.68 13.13
N SER A 619 7.69 -12.35 13.06
CA SER A 619 8.65 -11.64 12.20
C SER A 619 10.03 -11.45 12.86
N GLY A 620 10.12 -11.70 14.16
CA GLY A 620 11.35 -11.57 14.95
C GLY A 620 11.70 -10.12 15.31
N ALA A 621 10.69 -9.26 15.51
CA ALA A 621 10.88 -7.95 16.11
C ALA A 621 11.29 -8.08 17.59
N ASN A 622 12.05 -7.10 18.07
CA ASN A 622 12.64 -7.12 19.41
C ASN A 622 11.78 -6.40 20.45
N ILE A 623 11.03 -5.38 20.01
CA ILE A 623 10.26 -4.50 20.89
C ILE A 623 8.84 -4.35 20.32
N LEU A 624 7.84 -4.39 21.20
CA LEU A 624 6.48 -3.97 20.92
C LEU A 624 6.17 -2.76 21.79
N ILE A 625 5.75 -1.65 21.19
CA ILE A 625 5.40 -0.41 21.90
C ILE A 625 3.89 -0.27 21.87
N LEU A 626 3.24 -0.14 23.02
CA LEU A 626 1.79 0.06 23.13
C LEU A 626 1.46 1.45 23.65
N GLY A 627 0.24 1.93 23.40
CA GLY A 627 -0.24 3.21 23.90
C GLY A 627 0.08 4.40 23.00
N GLY A 628 0.18 5.57 23.60
CA GLY A 628 0.30 6.85 22.90
C GLY A 628 -0.56 7.93 23.56
N ASP A 629 -0.43 9.15 23.07
CA ASP A 629 -1.26 10.31 23.48
C ASP A 629 -2.76 10.10 23.22
N TRP A 630 -3.11 9.55 22.07
CA TRP A 630 -4.49 9.23 21.68
C TRP A 630 -5.21 8.25 22.63
N ALA A 631 -4.48 7.51 23.46
CA ALA A 631 -5.05 6.55 24.40
C ALA A 631 -5.51 7.18 25.72
N ALA A 632 -5.20 8.46 25.98
CA ALA A 632 -5.47 9.13 27.25
C ALA A 632 -6.93 9.00 27.75
N PRO A 633 -7.97 9.14 26.90
CA PRO A 633 -9.35 8.93 27.33
C PRO A 633 -9.68 7.51 27.80
N ALA A 634 -8.89 6.50 27.41
CA ALA A 634 -9.10 5.11 27.79
C ALA A 634 -8.25 4.66 29.00
N LEU A 635 -7.45 5.55 29.58
CA LEU A 635 -6.67 5.27 30.80
C LEU A 635 -7.53 5.43 32.05
N PRO A 636 -7.14 4.82 33.20
CA PRO A 636 -7.84 5.03 34.47
C PRO A 636 -8.05 6.52 34.79
N GLY A 637 -9.31 6.91 35.02
CA GLY A 637 -9.66 8.31 35.28
C GLY A 637 -9.53 9.24 34.06
N GLY A 638 -9.47 8.69 32.84
CA GLY A 638 -9.24 9.43 31.61
C GLY A 638 -10.24 10.56 31.39
N THR A 639 -9.75 11.67 30.84
CA THR A 639 -10.53 12.84 30.45
C THR A 639 -10.48 13.03 28.94
N LEU A 640 -11.47 13.72 28.40
CA LEU A 640 -11.47 14.18 27.01
C LEU A 640 -10.63 15.46 26.88
N SER A 641 -10.41 15.88 25.63
CA SER A 641 -9.71 17.12 25.31
C SER A 641 -10.41 18.39 25.79
N ASP A 642 -11.72 18.35 26.04
CA ASP A 642 -12.49 19.43 26.66
C ASP A 642 -12.45 19.44 28.20
N GLY A 643 -11.70 18.50 28.80
CA GLY A 643 -11.54 18.35 30.25
C GLY A 643 -12.67 17.58 30.94
N THR A 644 -13.72 17.17 30.21
CA THR A 644 -14.78 16.34 30.79
C THR A 644 -14.31 14.90 31.01
N PRO A 645 -14.91 14.15 31.95
CA PRO A 645 -14.61 12.73 32.10
C PRO A 645 -14.93 11.94 30.82
N SER A 646 -14.05 11.00 30.47
CA SER A 646 -14.26 10.08 29.35
C SER A 646 -15.40 9.08 29.60
N ASN A 647 -15.79 8.89 30.87
CA ASN A 647 -16.65 7.82 31.38
C ASN A 647 -16.05 6.42 31.19
N VAL A 648 -14.72 6.31 31.06
CA VAL A 648 -14.02 5.03 31.06
C VAL A 648 -14.40 4.19 32.31
N PRO A 649 -14.60 2.87 32.16
CA PRO A 649 -14.99 2.01 33.27
C PRO A 649 -14.03 2.06 34.46
N ALA A 650 -14.55 1.90 35.67
CA ALA A 650 -13.75 1.91 36.89
C ALA A 650 -12.70 0.78 36.96
N ASP A 651 -12.90 -0.31 36.21
CA ASP A 651 -11.99 -1.43 36.07
C ASP A 651 -10.97 -1.28 34.92
N ALA A 652 -10.83 -0.09 34.31
CA ALA A 652 -9.90 0.16 33.21
C ALA A 652 -8.45 -0.30 33.50
N GLU A 653 -7.98 -0.11 34.73
CA GLU A 653 -6.67 -0.61 35.17
C GLU A 653 -6.56 -2.13 35.01
N ALA A 654 -7.59 -2.88 35.39
CA ALA A 654 -7.63 -4.32 35.22
C ALA A 654 -7.72 -4.73 33.75
N GLN A 655 -8.47 -4.00 32.93
CA GLN A 655 -8.57 -4.22 31.48
C GLN A 655 -7.20 -4.05 30.79
N TRP A 656 -6.46 -2.98 31.12
CA TRP A 656 -5.10 -2.76 30.60
C TRP A 656 -4.13 -3.84 31.03
N ARG A 657 -4.14 -4.25 32.31
CA ARG A 657 -3.31 -5.37 32.78
C ARG A 657 -3.62 -6.67 32.06
N ALA A 658 -4.90 -6.96 31.81
CA ALA A 658 -5.29 -8.14 31.03
C ALA A 658 -4.73 -8.09 29.61
N ILE A 659 -4.84 -6.94 28.92
CA ILE A 659 -4.26 -6.74 27.58
C ILE A 659 -2.75 -6.99 27.61
N VAL A 660 -2.04 -6.43 28.59
CA VAL A 660 -0.59 -6.62 28.74
C VAL A 660 -0.25 -8.10 28.95
N GLN A 661 -1.00 -8.80 29.80
CA GLN A 661 -0.79 -10.23 30.05
C GLN A 661 -0.98 -11.07 28.79
N ASP A 662 -2.00 -10.79 27.96
CA ASP A 662 -2.16 -11.50 26.70
C ASP A 662 -1.02 -11.21 25.73
N VAL A 663 -0.61 -9.95 25.62
CA VAL A 663 0.53 -9.54 24.81
C VAL A 663 1.78 -10.32 25.23
N ARG A 664 2.06 -10.43 26.54
CA ARG A 664 3.19 -11.22 27.08
C ARG A 664 3.07 -12.72 26.83
N SER A 665 1.85 -13.24 26.77
CA SER A 665 1.62 -14.65 26.43
C SER A 665 2.09 -14.93 25.00
N ARG A 666 1.92 -13.97 24.08
CA ARG A 666 2.21 -14.07 22.64
C ARG A 666 3.59 -13.61 22.23
N PHE A 667 4.15 -12.60 22.91
CA PHE A 667 5.42 -11.98 22.55
C PHE A 667 6.42 -12.06 23.69
N LYS A 668 7.63 -12.54 23.37
CA LYS A 668 8.73 -12.72 24.34
C LYS A 668 9.79 -11.62 24.32
N GLY A 669 9.71 -10.70 23.34
CA GLY A 669 10.55 -9.51 23.32
C GLY A 669 10.08 -8.46 24.34
N GLN A 670 10.66 -7.26 24.24
CA GLN A 670 10.39 -6.21 25.22
C GLN A 670 9.07 -5.50 24.91
N VAL A 671 8.25 -5.25 25.94
CA VAL A 671 7.00 -4.49 25.79
C VAL A 671 7.16 -3.13 26.46
N PHE A 672 7.10 -2.08 25.66
CA PHE A 672 7.23 -0.69 26.10
C PHE A 672 5.87 0.01 26.07
N TRP A 673 5.71 1.04 26.91
CA TRP A 673 4.56 1.94 26.84
C TRP A 673 4.96 3.29 26.29
N ALA A 674 4.30 3.73 25.21
CA ALA A 674 4.38 5.06 24.65
C ALA A 674 3.65 6.04 25.57
N MET A 675 4.41 6.82 26.34
CA MET A 675 3.88 7.78 27.31
C MET A 675 4.07 9.20 26.78
N PRO A 676 3.00 10.00 26.61
CA PRO A 676 3.18 11.41 26.30
C PRO A 676 3.75 12.13 27.52
N TYR A 677 4.72 13.02 27.28
CA TYR A 677 5.23 13.92 28.32
C TYR A 677 4.11 14.86 28.76
N THR A 678 3.57 14.64 29.95
CA THR A 678 2.76 15.61 30.66
C THR A 678 3.12 15.54 32.14
N LYS A 679 3.08 16.68 32.83
CA LYS A 679 3.39 16.72 34.26
C LYS A 679 2.55 15.72 35.06
N SER A 680 1.25 15.62 34.74
CA SER A 680 0.33 14.66 35.36
C SER A 680 0.76 13.20 35.18
N ASN A 681 1.17 12.80 33.96
CA ASN A 681 1.60 11.43 33.69
C ASN A 681 2.90 11.07 34.40
N LEU A 682 3.80 12.05 34.58
CA LEU A 682 5.08 11.85 35.26
C LEU A 682 4.93 11.77 36.78
N GLU A 683 4.06 12.60 37.37
CA GLU A 683 3.82 12.65 38.83
C GLU A 683 2.92 11.52 39.33
N THR A 684 1.90 11.16 38.54
CA THR A 684 0.91 10.12 38.88
C THR A 684 0.76 9.10 37.75
N PRO A 685 1.80 8.28 37.48
CA PRO A 685 1.73 7.25 36.45
C PRO A 685 0.70 6.18 36.82
N VAL A 686 0.04 5.65 35.78
CA VAL A 686 -0.90 4.53 35.93
C VAL A 686 -0.16 3.25 36.37
N ASN A 687 -0.78 2.46 37.24
CA ASN A 687 -0.09 1.38 37.94
C ASN A 687 0.30 0.21 37.01
N PHE A 688 -0.42 -0.01 35.91
CA PHE A 688 -0.11 -1.10 34.97
C PHE A 688 1.26 -0.93 34.30
N LEU A 689 1.87 0.27 34.34
CA LEU A 689 3.21 0.51 33.81
C LEU A 689 4.28 -0.32 34.52
N LEU A 690 4.02 -0.82 35.74
CA LEU A 690 4.91 -1.76 36.43
C LEU A 690 5.06 -3.10 35.68
N ASP A 691 4.07 -3.48 34.87
CA ASP A 691 4.04 -4.72 34.07
C ASP A 691 4.75 -4.56 32.72
N MET A 692 5.15 -3.34 32.37
CA MET A 692 5.93 -3.01 31.16
C MET A 692 7.42 -3.20 31.40
N ASP A 693 8.20 -3.38 30.33
CA ASP A 693 9.66 -3.44 30.41
C ASP A 693 10.32 -2.07 30.39
N GLY A 694 9.63 -1.06 29.88
CA GLY A 694 10.23 0.26 29.68
C GLY A 694 9.21 1.31 29.24
N ILE A 695 9.65 2.55 29.31
CA ILE A 695 8.89 3.72 28.88
C ILE A 695 9.49 4.24 27.57
N TYR A 696 8.64 4.38 26.57
CA TYR A 696 8.92 5.10 25.34
C TYR A 696 8.32 6.52 25.47
N LEU A 697 9.12 7.46 25.98
CA LEU A 697 8.63 8.78 26.37
C LEU A 697 8.53 9.68 25.12
N LEU A 698 7.31 10.00 24.71
CA LEU A 698 7.04 10.89 23.58
C LEU A 698 7.40 12.32 24.00
N TRP A 699 8.41 12.89 23.35
CA TRP A 699 9.01 14.16 23.70
C TRP A 699 8.88 15.19 22.57
N SER A 700 8.09 16.23 22.81
CA SER A 700 7.87 17.36 21.90
C SER A 700 7.55 18.65 22.67
N ILE A 701 8.15 18.82 23.86
CA ILE A 701 7.80 19.87 24.82
C ILE A 701 8.51 21.20 24.55
N PRO A 702 8.01 22.34 25.05
CA PRO A 702 8.72 23.61 24.97
C PRO A 702 10.10 23.53 25.65
N LEU A 703 11.15 23.94 24.95
CA LEU A 703 12.53 24.08 25.45
C LEU A 703 12.94 25.55 25.64
N SER A 704 12.17 26.49 25.09
CA SER A 704 12.27 27.90 25.44
C SER A 704 11.04 28.68 25.00
N THR A 705 10.68 29.72 25.74
CA THR A 705 9.70 30.72 25.31
C THR A 705 10.35 31.96 24.68
N SER A 706 11.69 32.05 24.73
CA SER A 706 12.43 33.17 24.16
C SER A 706 12.79 32.92 22.70
N GLN A 707 12.50 33.90 21.84
CA GLN A 707 12.87 33.86 20.42
C GLN A 707 14.37 34.01 20.19
N THR A 708 15.13 34.48 21.18
CA THR A 708 16.59 34.63 21.12
C THR A 708 17.33 33.52 21.87
N ALA A 709 16.63 32.47 22.27
CA ALA A 709 17.23 31.35 22.98
C ALA A 709 18.27 30.65 22.11
N THR A 710 19.39 30.33 22.73
CA THR A 710 20.51 29.66 22.11
C THR A 710 20.36 28.15 22.23
N LYS A 711 21.16 27.41 21.44
CA LYS A 711 21.31 25.96 21.58
C LYS A 711 21.66 25.52 23.01
N MET A 712 22.45 26.32 23.73
CA MET A 712 22.81 26.04 25.13
C MET A 712 21.61 26.20 26.07
N ASP A 713 20.76 27.20 25.82
CA ASP A 713 19.53 27.39 26.61
C ASP A 713 18.58 26.20 26.46
N TYR A 714 18.44 25.68 25.24
CA TYR A 714 17.66 24.46 24.99
C TYR A 714 18.24 23.25 25.74
N ALA A 715 19.57 23.09 25.76
CA ALA A 715 20.23 21.98 26.45
C ALA A 715 20.05 22.06 27.97
N ASN A 716 20.13 23.27 28.54
CA ASN A 716 19.92 23.53 29.96
C ASN A 716 18.47 23.22 30.36
N GLU A 717 17.49 23.68 29.59
CA GLU A 717 16.08 23.43 29.89
C GLU A 717 15.70 21.95 29.70
N ALA A 718 16.15 21.31 28.63
CA ALA A 718 16.01 19.86 28.44
C ALA A 718 16.61 19.09 29.63
N GLY A 719 17.80 19.50 30.08
CA GLY A 719 18.44 18.92 31.24
C GLY A 719 17.65 19.08 32.54
N ARG A 720 17.13 20.29 32.80
CA ARG A 720 16.28 20.58 33.96
C ARG A 720 15.02 19.70 33.97
N LEU A 721 14.36 19.57 32.82
CA LEU A 721 13.14 18.76 32.66
C LEU A 721 13.44 17.27 32.87
N LEU A 722 14.56 16.78 32.32
CA LEU A 722 15.01 15.40 32.54
C LEU A 722 15.33 15.13 34.01
N ASP A 723 16.01 16.03 34.72
CA ASP A 723 16.40 15.81 36.12
C ASP A 723 15.24 15.96 37.10
N ASN A 724 14.39 16.98 36.90
CA ASN A 724 13.38 17.34 37.88
C ASN A 724 12.04 16.65 37.65
N GLU A 725 11.71 16.27 36.41
CA GLU A 725 10.38 15.76 36.06
C GLU A 725 10.45 14.30 35.56
N VAL A 726 11.45 13.92 34.76
CA VAL A 726 11.52 12.55 34.20
C VAL A 726 12.31 11.57 35.08
N ALA A 727 13.44 11.96 35.65
CA ALA A 727 14.25 11.07 36.50
C ALA A 727 13.49 10.51 37.72
N PRO A 728 12.55 11.26 38.36
CA PRO A 728 11.69 10.69 39.39
C PRO A 728 10.83 9.53 38.88
N LEU A 729 10.26 9.62 37.67
CA LEU A 729 9.49 8.53 37.05
C LEU A 729 10.36 7.30 36.82
N ALA A 730 11.56 7.49 36.25
CA ALA A 730 12.51 6.40 36.00
C ALA A 730 12.88 5.67 37.31
N SER A 731 13.06 6.45 38.38
CA SER A 731 13.37 5.92 39.72
C SER A 731 12.16 5.21 40.35
N LEU A 732 10.95 5.75 40.18
CA LEU A 732 9.71 5.19 40.72
C LEU A 732 9.37 3.83 40.07
N LEU A 733 9.52 3.73 38.75
CA LEU A 733 9.20 2.50 38.02
C LEU A 733 10.35 1.48 38.03
N GLY A 734 11.60 1.94 38.17
CA GLY A 734 12.78 1.09 38.03
C GLY A 734 12.93 0.51 36.63
N LYS A 735 12.48 1.24 35.60
CA LYS A 735 12.45 0.79 34.19
C LYS A 735 13.29 1.70 33.29
N PRO A 736 13.88 1.17 32.20
CA PRO A 736 14.53 1.98 31.18
C PRO A 736 13.57 2.99 30.55
N VAL A 737 14.09 4.18 30.27
CA VAL A 737 13.38 5.25 29.57
C VAL A 737 14.11 5.54 28.26
N ILE A 738 13.40 5.39 27.15
CA ILE A 738 13.83 5.79 25.81
C ILE A 738 13.14 7.12 25.49
N LEU A 739 13.90 8.13 25.13
CA LEU A 739 13.35 9.41 24.68
C LEU A 739 13.00 9.33 23.20
N ALA A 740 11.74 9.56 22.86
CA ALA A 740 11.24 9.54 21.50
C ALA A 740 10.93 10.98 21.05
N VAL A 741 11.93 11.63 20.46
CA VAL A 741 11.99 13.07 20.22
C VAL A 741 11.38 13.42 18.85
N SER A 742 10.49 14.42 18.84
CA SER A 742 9.78 14.88 17.63
C SER A 742 9.71 16.41 17.59
N TYR A 743 10.60 17.03 16.82
CA TYR A 743 10.56 18.48 16.55
C TYR A 743 10.61 18.76 15.04
N PRO A 744 9.72 19.61 14.52
CA PRO A 744 9.71 20.00 13.12
C PRO A 744 10.83 20.99 12.80
N SER A 745 11.24 21.03 11.54
CA SER A 745 12.06 22.10 10.97
C SER A 745 11.23 23.35 10.67
N ALA A 746 10.64 23.92 11.71
CA ALA A 746 9.76 25.08 11.62
C ALA A 746 10.10 26.13 12.68
N ALA A 747 9.90 27.40 12.35
CA ALA A 747 9.96 28.47 13.33
C ALA A 747 8.89 28.25 14.43
N GLY A 748 9.27 28.41 15.70
CA GLY A 748 8.41 28.11 16.85
C GLY A 748 8.48 26.67 17.35
N ALA A 749 9.25 25.77 16.70
CA ALA A 749 9.42 24.40 17.18
C ALA A 749 9.96 24.33 18.62
N ALA A 750 10.97 25.15 18.94
CA ALA A 750 11.59 25.18 20.28
C ALA A 750 10.63 25.66 21.39
N SER A 751 9.60 26.44 21.06
CA SER A 751 8.59 26.90 22.01
C SER A 751 7.41 25.94 22.16
N GLY A 752 7.44 24.79 21.47
CA GLY A 752 6.33 23.85 21.42
C GLY A 752 5.08 24.41 20.72
N CYS A 753 5.20 25.55 20.02
CA CYS A 753 4.11 26.19 19.33
C CYS A 753 4.55 26.69 17.97
N VAL A 754 4.29 25.88 16.94
CA VAL A 754 4.40 26.33 15.55
C VAL A 754 3.09 27.06 15.20
N PRO A 755 3.12 28.35 14.84
CA PRO A 755 1.90 29.13 14.68
C PRO A 755 1.07 28.64 13.50
N ASN A 756 -0.23 28.44 13.71
CA ASN A 756 -1.17 28.04 12.66
C ASN A 756 -1.63 29.20 11.76
N GLY A 757 -1.22 30.44 12.05
CA GLY A 757 -1.63 31.65 11.34
C GLY A 757 -2.98 32.24 11.77
N ALA A 758 -3.69 31.59 12.71
CA ALA A 758 -4.98 32.00 13.27
C ALA A 758 -4.91 32.24 14.79
N GLY A 759 -3.71 32.47 15.33
CA GLY A 759 -3.50 32.71 16.77
C GLY A 759 -3.42 31.46 17.64
N GLY A 760 -3.32 30.26 17.05
CA GLY A 760 -3.09 28.99 17.75
C GLY A 760 -1.82 28.27 17.31
N CYS A 761 -1.57 27.10 17.89
CA CYS A 761 -0.44 26.23 17.57
C CYS A 761 -0.90 25.04 16.72
N LEU A 762 -0.09 24.64 15.74
CA LEU A 762 -0.30 23.39 15.00
C LEU A 762 0.16 22.20 15.83
N ASP A 763 -0.54 21.08 15.67
CA ASP A 763 0.03 19.78 15.99
C ASP A 763 1.15 19.48 14.98
N PHE A 764 2.32 19.07 15.45
CA PHE A 764 3.47 18.80 14.58
C PHE A 764 3.19 17.70 13.55
N ALA A 765 2.29 16.75 13.85
CA ALA A 765 1.87 15.73 12.89
C ALA A 765 1.16 16.32 11.67
N GLN A 766 0.56 17.51 11.77
CA GLN A 766 -0.04 18.21 10.63
C GLN A 766 1.01 18.62 9.59
N LEU A 767 2.28 18.78 9.99
CA LEU A 767 3.39 19.11 9.09
C LEU A 767 3.99 17.88 8.39
N SER A 768 3.60 16.66 8.78
CA SER A 768 4.06 15.40 8.18
C SER A 768 3.61 15.25 6.73
N ARG A 769 4.30 14.42 5.96
CA ARG A 769 3.88 14.09 4.59
C ARG A 769 2.98 12.86 4.61
N PRO A 770 2.02 12.75 3.67
CA PRO A 770 1.75 13.62 2.53
C PRO A 770 0.76 14.77 2.81
N ASN A 771 0.62 15.24 4.05
CA ASN A 771 -0.27 16.38 4.34
C ASN A 771 0.13 17.62 3.54
N THR A 772 -0.86 18.45 3.24
CA THR A 772 -0.68 19.71 2.53
C THR A 772 0.25 20.65 3.31
N ASP A 773 1.10 21.40 2.60
CA ASP A 773 1.95 22.40 3.24
C ASP A 773 1.13 23.54 3.86
N TYR A 774 1.64 24.11 4.96
CA TYR A 774 1.09 25.29 5.62
C TYR A 774 1.92 26.53 5.23
N PRO A 775 1.45 27.39 4.32
CA PRO A 775 2.24 28.53 3.84
C PRO A 775 2.58 29.55 4.94
N SER A 776 1.75 29.65 5.97
CA SER A 776 1.95 30.53 7.14
C SER A 776 3.14 30.10 8.02
N VAL A 777 3.56 28.84 7.93
CA VAL A 777 4.68 28.30 8.72
C VAL A 777 6.00 28.56 8.00
N SER A 778 6.94 29.19 8.69
CA SER A 778 8.29 29.41 8.17
C SER A 778 9.17 28.17 8.38
N LEU A 779 9.85 27.73 7.32
CA LEU A 779 10.84 26.65 7.36
C LEU A 779 12.07 27.11 8.16
N SER A 780 12.56 26.26 9.07
CA SER A 780 13.83 26.48 9.77
C SER A 780 14.55 25.14 10.03
N LEU A 781 15.42 24.75 9.10
CA LEU A 781 16.23 23.54 9.22
C LEU A 781 17.23 23.63 10.39
N GLN A 782 17.80 24.81 10.62
CA GLN A 782 18.76 25.04 11.70
C GLN A 782 18.11 24.88 13.08
N THR A 783 16.89 25.38 13.28
CA THR A 783 16.18 25.21 14.55
C THR A 783 16.01 23.74 14.91
N GLN A 784 15.69 22.87 13.95
CA GLN A 784 15.61 21.43 14.20
C GLN A 784 16.98 20.88 14.61
N ALA A 785 18.05 21.21 13.87
CA ALA A 785 19.40 20.74 14.20
C ALA A 785 19.86 21.17 15.61
N ASP A 786 19.63 22.45 15.96
CA ASP A 786 19.98 22.99 17.28
C ASP A 786 19.24 22.27 18.42
N ILE A 787 17.95 21.99 18.24
CA ILE A 787 17.16 21.24 19.23
C ILE A 787 17.70 19.81 19.38
N TYR A 788 17.98 19.11 18.27
CA TYR A 788 18.48 17.74 18.32
C TYR A 788 19.85 17.65 19.01
N GLU A 789 20.77 18.56 18.69
CA GLU A 789 22.09 18.59 19.33
C GLU A 789 21.99 18.99 20.82
N ALA A 790 21.10 19.92 21.18
CA ALA A 790 20.82 20.29 22.55
C ALA A 790 20.26 19.10 23.37
N MET A 791 19.31 18.36 22.81
CA MET A 791 18.74 17.18 23.44
C MET A 791 19.79 16.07 23.61
N LEU A 792 20.62 15.81 22.60
CA LEU A 792 21.70 14.83 22.70
C LEU A 792 22.76 15.24 23.74
N THR A 793 23.07 16.53 23.85
CA THR A 793 23.93 17.07 24.91
C THR A 793 23.35 16.79 26.29
N ALA A 794 22.04 17.02 26.48
CA ALA A 794 21.36 16.72 27.74
C ALA A 794 21.34 15.21 28.05
N VAL A 795 21.12 14.35 27.05
CA VAL A 795 21.17 12.88 27.20
C VAL A 795 22.58 12.40 27.56
N ASN A 796 23.61 12.97 26.92
CA ASN A 796 25.00 12.59 27.13
C ASN A 796 25.44 12.78 28.59
N ALA A 797 24.94 13.83 29.25
CA ALA A 797 25.21 14.11 30.67
C ALA A 797 24.49 13.19 31.66
N ARG A 798 23.55 12.34 31.21
CA ARG A 798 22.64 11.57 32.09
C ARG A 798 22.70 10.08 31.76
N SER A 799 23.42 9.30 32.55
CA SER A 799 23.64 7.86 32.31
C SER A 799 22.38 6.99 32.39
N TRP A 800 21.34 7.45 33.11
CA TRP A 800 20.09 6.70 33.29
C TRP A 800 19.20 6.66 32.03
N VAL A 801 19.36 7.62 31.11
CA VAL A 801 18.62 7.62 29.84
C VAL A 801 19.08 6.43 28.99
N SER A 802 18.15 5.56 28.65
CA SER A 802 18.42 4.27 28.01
C SER A 802 18.37 4.31 26.50
N GLY A 803 17.87 5.41 25.91
CA GLY A 803 17.90 5.58 24.47
C GLY A 803 17.40 6.93 23.97
N PHE A 804 17.68 7.19 22.71
CA PHE A 804 17.23 8.35 21.95
C PHE A 804 16.73 7.89 20.58
N VAL A 805 15.47 8.20 20.27
CA VAL A 805 14.83 7.88 18.99
C VAL A 805 14.35 9.18 18.34
N SER A 806 14.77 9.41 17.10
CA SER A 806 14.20 10.48 16.27
C SER A 806 12.89 9.99 15.64
N ARG A 807 11.81 10.75 15.82
CA ARG A 807 10.48 10.38 15.33
C ARG A 807 10.09 11.10 14.06
N GLY A 808 9.23 10.45 13.28
CA GLY A 808 8.58 11.03 12.11
C GLY A 808 9.43 10.98 10.85
N TYR A 809 10.34 10.00 10.72
CA TYR A 809 11.15 9.81 9.52
C TYR A 809 10.28 9.46 8.31
N PHE A 810 10.31 10.28 7.27
CA PHE A 810 9.56 10.02 6.03
C PHE A 810 10.32 9.04 5.14
N MET A 811 9.79 7.84 5.01
CA MET A 811 10.45 6.69 4.38
C MET A 811 10.80 6.89 2.90
N PRO A 812 9.86 7.26 2.00
CA PRO A 812 10.06 7.02 0.57
C PRO A 812 11.03 7.98 -0.13
N VAL A 813 11.21 9.20 0.38
CA VAL A 813 12.00 10.23 -0.30
C VAL A 813 12.59 11.24 0.68
N ALA A 814 13.79 11.73 0.36
CA ALA A 814 14.48 12.79 1.08
C ALA A 814 13.81 14.16 0.86
N LEU A 815 13.45 14.84 1.95
CA LEU A 815 12.78 16.16 1.93
C LEU A 815 13.33 17.09 3.02
N GLN A 816 13.72 18.30 2.63
CA GLN A 816 14.00 19.44 3.49
C GLN A 816 12.74 20.27 3.77
N ASP A 817 11.64 19.59 4.10
CA ASP A 817 10.35 20.21 4.38
C ASP A 817 10.22 20.67 5.84
N LYS A 818 9.01 21.06 6.26
CA LYS A 818 8.69 21.54 7.62
C LYS A 818 8.35 20.42 8.60
N SER A 819 8.34 19.16 8.17
CA SER A 819 7.95 18.02 9.02
C SER A 819 9.00 17.73 10.09
N THR A 820 8.66 16.82 11.02
CA THR A 820 9.57 16.29 12.04
C THR A 820 10.61 15.33 11.47
N SER A 821 10.41 14.83 10.23
CA SER A 821 11.39 14.01 9.53
C SER A 821 12.73 14.72 9.47
N ILE A 822 13.81 13.99 9.72
CA ILE A 822 15.19 14.45 9.58
C ILE A 822 15.80 14.08 8.22
N HIS A 823 15.07 13.34 7.37
CA HIS A 823 15.59 12.72 6.16
C HIS A 823 16.16 13.78 5.18
N SER A 824 17.50 13.80 5.07
CA SER A 824 18.27 14.81 4.30
C SER A 824 18.22 16.24 4.85
N LYS A 825 18.02 16.39 6.16
CA LYS A 825 18.09 17.67 6.88
C LYS A 825 19.34 17.71 7.77
N PRO A 826 19.83 18.91 8.12
CA PRO A 826 20.87 19.14 9.13
C PRO A 826 20.81 18.27 10.40
N ALA A 827 19.62 17.99 10.92
CA ALA A 827 19.45 17.13 12.10
C ALA A 827 19.93 15.69 11.88
N ALA A 828 19.89 15.16 10.65
CA ALA A 828 20.44 13.84 10.34
C ALA A 828 21.97 13.80 10.46
N ASP A 829 22.67 14.87 10.08
CA ASP A 829 24.14 14.98 10.25
C ASP A 829 24.52 14.96 11.73
N ILE A 830 23.70 15.60 12.58
CA ILE A 830 23.85 15.51 14.04
C ILE A 830 23.74 14.04 14.47
N LEU A 831 22.68 13.31 14.08
CA LEU A 831 22.53 11.92 14.49
C LEU A 831 23.67 11.02 13.98
N TRP A 832 24.07 11.21 12.73
CA TRP A 832 25.20 10.52 12.12
C TRP A 832 26.49 10.66 12.94
N TYR A 833 26.74 11.86 13.50
CA TYR A 833 27.89 12.10 14.37
C TYR A 833 27.71 11.47 15.77
N TRP A 834 26.54 11.59 16.38
CA TRP A 834 26.31 11.22 17.77
C TRP A 834 26.06 9.71 17.98
N TYR A 835 25.24 9.08 17.13
CA TYR A 835 24.80 7.70 17.32
C TYR A 835 25.95 6.69 17.37
N PRO A 836 26.91 6.67 16.43
CA PRO A 836 28.01 5.71 16.47
C PRO A 836 28.86 5.82 17.75
N ARG A 837 29.03 7.04 18.27
CA ARG A 837 29.81 7.33 19.50
C ARG A 837 29.06 6.92 20.76
N LEU A 838 27.78 7.25 20.85
CA LEU A 838 26.91 6.77 21.93
C LEU A 838 26.86 5.24 21.97
N LEU A 839 26.88 4.58 20.81
CA LEU A 839 26.93 3.12 20.72
C LEU A 839 28.35 2.53 20.89
N GLY A 840 29.40 3.36 21.01
CA GLY A 840 30.78 2.90 21.13
C GLY A 840 31.35 2.21 19.89
N THR A 841 30.75 2.41 18.72
CA THR A 841 31.19 1.82 17.44
C THR A 841 32.27 2.65 16.75
N VAL A 842 32.38 3.94 17.11
CA VAL A 842 33.42 4.88 16.65
C VAL A 842 33.84 5.70 17.86
N GLN A 843 35.14 5.99 18.00
CA GLN A 843 35.69 6.86 19.05
C GLN A 843 35.94 8.27 18.50
#